data_AF-A0A7Y5DNG7-F1
#
_entry.id   AF-A0A7Y5DNG7-F1
#
_cell.length_a   1.000
_cell.length_b   1.000
_cell.length_c   1.000
_cell.angle_alpha   90.00
_cell.angle_beta   90.00
_cell.angle_gamma   90.00
#
_symmetry.space_group_name_H-M   'P 1'
#
loop_
_entity.id
_entity.type
_entity.pdbx_description
1 polymer ?
#
loop_
_entity_poly.entity_id
_entity_poly.type
_entity_poly.pdbx_seq_one_letter_code
_entity_poly.pdbx_strand_id
1 'polypeptide(L)'
;MKAKFFLFGLMIIIYTQISSISLFAQSDTAQNPYGIVWSEIKTVFNKADIHGLSVIIVDEKKTYIQNFGYADIENKISVTSKTLFELGSTSKAFTALAILHLKEEGLLGLDDYVSKYIPWFKTYFKGKEVKITIDQLLHHTSGIPTESISKIPKGVGAKMLQKTVELINNCELNNYPGVEYEYATINYDILGLIIEKISDLTFEEYLQINIFQPLDLNSTSVGKPVNSNFSKGYKISFFSPLEYRAPRFDGNNPAGYIISNGEDMAKWLKHQLFLDTNCYEEIIKKSHLPDFTVKPRGLSSYAFGWHVNPYGEPKIYHEGLNPNFSSFIGFLPHKKIGIVILANSNSDYTPYLGEIIMKIFNNEDISEISEPENSVDKMCSLVSIILIVLIVGIFILLVWIIKGIIKGERRIKMLNSREILILLGGLLLTLPFLYGVYLLPKAMTNFSWEIAIVWAPKSFLFGCILFVCTVVGAWLLSALSTLIPTKNQYYSSLPMILILSIMSGLANMCIILILLNAIGNETNIGFLLYYFALALVFYISSRKIVQTKLINISLSIVYELRMKLINKIFLSSFQKFEKIDNGRIYATLTQDTATISNSVNIIISLLSNAITIIGVFIYLGTISLTAMFSILSVILCVATLYFIISKRTNILFEQARDSANVFSRLINGLLYGFKELSLSGLKKKEYTFEVEGCCSELRDKSSFALIKFVNVFLVGETLLIMVLCTVSFVIPFLFPEIPNYKLFGIIMIILYLIGPINAILNTIPSIVQINVSWNRIKDFIEEIKPDLKLTDILKSKNHGIHVKSLSVQGLMFEYEKGQEDDSFKVGPINLNINGGEILFIIGGNGSGKSTLANLLTGLYIANEGYIEINGNKINNRELGEYYSTIFSNDHIFKTLYGIDTDSRKDELADLLKLLRLEEKVSVVNGTFSTIDLSNGQRKRLSLMKCFLENSQIYLFDEWAADQDPEFKKIFYRKLLPEMRKSGKIVIAITHDDNYFDVADRIIKMDMGKMVEYKEKESISGAIV
;
A
#
# COMPACT_ATOMS: atom_id res chain seq x y z
N MET A 1 30.01 -25.37 6.20
CA MET A 1 29.36 -24.84 7.42
C MET A 1 30.33 -24.01 8.27
N LYS A 2 31.57 -24.47 8.47
CA LYS A 2 32.63 -23.75 9.23
C LYS A 2 33.02 -22.36 8.68
N ALA A 3 33.06 -22.16 7.36
CA ALA A 3 33.42 -20.85 6.78
C ALA A 3 32.37 -19.73 6.98
N LYS A 4 31.08 -20.08 7.11
CA LYS A 4 30.01 -19.10 7.35
C LYS A 4 29.93 -18.63 8.80
N PHE A 5 30.21 -19.55 9.74
CA PHE A 5 30.38 -19.20 11.16
C PHE A 5 31.64 -18.38 11.39
N PHE A 6 32.70 -18.61 10.61
CA PHE A 6 33.93 -17.82 10.68
C PHE A 6 33.73 -16.38 10.22
N LEU A 7 32.97 -16.13 9.14
CA LEU A 7 32.64 -14.78 8.67
C LEU A 7 31.69 -14.02 9.62
N PHE A 8 30.72 -14.71 10.23
CA PHE A 8 29.83 -14.11 11.23
C PHE A 8 30.57 -13.80 12.54
N GLY A 9 31.46 -14.70 12.96
CA GLY A 9 32.40 -14.45 14.07
C GLY A 9 33.38 -13.32 13.78
N LEU A 10 33.88 -13.20 12.54
CA LEU A 10 34.75 -12.09 12.14
C LEU A 10 34.02 -10.75 12.13
N MET A 11 32.75 -10.71 11.69
CA MET A 11 31.93 -9.49 11.77
C MET A 11 31.68 -9.08 13.22
N ILE A 12 31.39 -10.03 14.12
CA ILE A 12 31.24 -9.74 15.56
C ILE A 12 32.56 -9.26 16.16
N ILE A 13 33.70 -9.86 15.78
CA ILE A 13 35.03 -9.46 16.26
C ILE A 13 35.41 -8.06 15.75
N ILE A 14 35.15 -7.76 14.47
CA ILE A 14 35.34 -6.41 13.89
C ILE A 14 34.39 -5.40 14.56
N TYR A 15 33.16 -5.80 14.88
CA TYR A 15 32.21 -4.96 15.61
C TYR A 15 32.67 -4.68 17.04
N THR A 16 33.21 -5.69 17.74
CA THR A 16 33.74 -5.56 19.10
C THR A 16 35.08 -4.82 19.15
N GLN A 17 35.89 -4.87 18.08
CA GLN A 17 37.15 -4.13 17.97
C GLN A 17 36.94 -2.66 17.55
N ILE A 18 35.87 -2.34 16.83
CA ILE A 18 35.48 -0.95 16.55
C ILE A 18 34.87 -0.29 17.81
N SER A 19 34.18 -1.05 18.68
CA SER A 19 33.67 -0.55 19.96
C SER A 19 34.73 -0.38 21.06
N SER A 20 35.99 -0.75 20.82
CA SER A 20 37.10 -0.56 21.79
C SER A 20 38.05 0.59 21.45
N ILE A 21 37.74 1.38 20.40
CA ILE A 21 38.46 2.61 20.04
C ILE A 21 37.49 3.79 20.16
N SER A 22 37.14 4.15 21.39
CA SER A 22 36.51 5.45 21.74
C SER A 22 36.43 5.68 23.26
N LEU A 23 37.28 5.02 24.05
CA LEU A 23 37.56 5.43 25.43
C LEU A 23 39.01 5.87 25.46
N PHE A 24 39.26 7.16 25.23
CA PHE A 24 40.37 7.96 25.77
C PHE A 24 40.42 9.28 24.99
N ALA A 25 39.60 10.25 25.41
CA ALA A 25 39.85 11.67 25.20
C ALA A 25 38.87 12.49 26.05
N GLN A 26 39.07 12.51 27.37
CA GLN A 26 38.64 13.64 28.17
C GLN A 26 39.88 14.18 28.86
N SER A 27 40.59 15.05 28.14
CA SER A 27 41.61 15.89 28.72
C SER A 27 40.90 17.11 29.32
N ASP A 28 40.86 17.17 30.64
CA ASP A 28 40.67 18.40 31.40
C ASP A 28 41.78 19.39 30.99
N THR A 29 41.46 20.20 29.99
CA THR A 29 42.08 21.50 29.81
C THR A 29 40.98 22.49 30.11
N ALA A 30 41.19 23.39 31.06
CA ALA A 30 40.34 24.54 31.28
C ALA A 30 40.38 25.40 30.00
N GLN A 31 39.55 25.02 29.02
CA GLN A 31 39.40 25.75 27.78
C GLN A 31 38.73 27.08 28.10
N ASN A 32 39.21 28.13 27.46
CA ASN A 32 38.60 29.43 27.51
C ASN A 32 37.10 29.29 27.11
N PRO A 33 36.12 29.59 27.99
CA PRO A 33 34.70 29.38 27.72
C PRO A 33 34.24 30.14 26.47
N TYR A 34 34.86 31.28 26.17
CA TYR A 34 34.62 32.02 24.94
C TYR A 34 34.97 31.24 23.68
N GLY A 35 36.02 30.42 23.70
CA GLY A 35 36.41 29.59 22.54
C GLY A 35 35.34 28.55 22.20
N ILE A 36 34.80 27.89 23.23
CA ILE A 36 33.70 26.91 23.09
C ILE A 36 32.43 27.61 22.62
N VAL A 37 32.08 28.76 23.20
CA VAL A 37 30.91 29.56 22.79
C VAL A 37 30.98 29.89 21.29
N TRP A 38 32.13 30.39 20.79
CA TRP A 38 32.25 30.74 19.38
C TRP A 38 32.25 29.52 18.45
N SER A 39 32.75 28.36 18.88
CA SER A 39 32.62 27.14 18.09
C SER A 39 31.17 26.67 18.01
N GLU A 40 30.45 26.67 19.12
CA GLU A 40 29.04 26.27 19.16
C GLU A 40 28.15 27.22 18.36
N ILE A 41 28.36 28.54 18.45
CA ILE A 41 27.64 29.51 17.62
C ILE A 41 27.82 29.20 16.13
N LYS A 42 29.05 28.90 15.68
CA LYS A 42 29.29 28.55 14.27
C LYS A 42 28.64 27.22 13.89
N THR A 43 28.70 26.22 14.76
CA THR A 43 28.06 24.93 14.53
C THR A 43 26.54 25.09 14.39
N VAL A 44 25.92 25.77 15.34
CA VAL A 44 24.47 26.03 15.33
C VAL A 44 24.09 26.93 14.15
N PHE A 45 24.82 28.00 13.86
CA PHE A 45 24.54 28.88 12.71
C PHE A 45 24.61 28.15 11.37
N ASN A 46 25.52 27.18 11.21
CA ASN A 46 25.61 26.40 9.97
C ASN A 46 24.54 25.30 9.87
N LYS A 47 24.04 24.80 11.00
CA LYS A 47 22.97 23.78 11.06
C LYS A 47 21.57 24.40 11.00
N ALA A 48 21.40 25.54 11.65
CA ALA A 48 20.17 26.29 11.72
C ALA A 48 20.02 27.12 10.45
N ASP A 49 18.86 27.11 9.83
CA ASP A 49 18.54 27.97 8.67
C ASP A 49 18.34 29.45 9.09
N ILE A 50 19.22 29.99 9.95
CA ILE A 50 19.28 31.39 10.36
C ILE A 50 20.25 32.12 9.43
N HIS A 51 19.77 33.13 8.72
CA HIS A 51 20.58 33.81 7.72
C HIS A 51 21.25 35.09 8.18
N GLY A 52 20.74 35.72 9.23
CA GLY A 52 21.32 36.90 9.84
C GLY A 52 21.22 36.80 11.35
N LEU A 53 22.37 36.83 12.01
CA LEU A 53 22.50 36.65 13.46
C LEU A 53 23.44 37.72 14.02
N SER A 54 23.07 38.35 15.12
CA SER A 54 23.95 39.20 15.94
C SER A 54 24.00 38.63 17.35
N VAL A 55 25.21 38.29 17.81
CA VAL A 55 25.47 37.76 19.16
C VAL A 55 26.27 38.79 19.93
N ILE A 56 25.73 39.19 21.08
CA ILE A 56 26.29 40.18 21.97
C ILE A 56 26.57 39.49 23.31
N ILE A 57 27.81 39.58 23.78
CA ILE A 57 28.21 39.08 25.11
C ILE A 57 28.88 40.23 25.85
N VAL A 58 28.37 40.55 27.04
CA VAL A 58 28.91 41.59 27.93
C VAL A 58 29.43 40.90 29.19
N ASP A 59 30.70 41.17 29.54
CA ASP A 59 31.27 40.86 30.85
C ASP A 59 31.83 42.14 31.49
N GLU A 60 32.35 42.05 32.73
CA GLU A 60 32.89 43.21 33.45
C GLU A 60 34.03 43.94 32.71
N LYS A 61 34.74 43.28 31.80
CA LYS A 61 35.97 43.78 31.19
C LYS A 61 35.79 44.14 29.72
N LYS A 62 34.86 43.50 29.01
CA LYS A 62 34.74 43.50 27.55
C LYS A 62 33.29 43.32 27.08
N THR A 63 33.02 43.95 25.94
CA THR A 63 31.80 43.73 25.15
C THR A 63 32.21 43.09 23.82
N TYR A 64 31.61 41.95 23.51
CA TYR A 64 31.78 41.23 22.25
C TYR A 64 30.51 41.39 21.43
N ILE A 65 30.62 41.89 20.20
CA ILE A 65 29.52 41.91 19.23
C ILE A 65 30.03 41.18 17.99
N GLN A 66 29.48 40.00 17.71
CA GLN A 66 29.78 39.26 16.49
C GLN A 66 28.52 39.10 15.65
N ASN A 67 28.68 39.30 14.35
CA ASN A 67 27.60 39.28 13.38
C ASN A 67 27.88 38.19 12.36
N PHE A 68 26.85 37.44 11.99
CA PHE A 68 26.92 36.33 11.05
C PHE A 68 25.86 36.51 9.97
N GLY A 69 26.23 36.17 8.74
CA GLY A 69 25.32 36.14 7.60
C GLY A 69 24.83 37.51 7.10
N TYR A 70 23.62 37.54 6.55
CA TYR A 70 23.03 38.65 5.79
C TYR A 70 21.75 39.20 6.42
N ALA A 71 21.67 40.52 6.48
CA ALA A 71 20.45 41.27 6.76
C ALA A 71 19.48 41.26 5.56
N ASP A 72 20.01 41.17 4.34
CA ASP A 72 19.26 40.95 3.11
C ASP A 72 20.00 39.93 2.22
N ILE A 73 19.43 38.73 2.11
CA ILE A 73 20.00 37.61 1.32
C ILE A 73 20.06 37.96 -0.18
N GLU A 74 19.01 38.59 -0.71
CA GLU A 74 18.88 38.86 -2.14
C GLU A 74 19.93 39.88 -2.61
N ASN A 75 20.12 40.93 -1.82
CA ASN A 75 21.07 42.00 -2.08
C ASN A 75 22.47 41.75 -1.47
N LYS A 76 22.67 40.61 -0.80
CA LYS A 76 23.92 40.23 -0.09
C LYS A 76 24.40 41.30 0.91
N ILE A 77 23.49 41.93 1.62
CA ILE A 77 23.82 42.93 2.65
C ILE A 77 24.14 42.19 3.94
N SER A 78 25.38 42.25 4.42
CA SER A 78 25.82 41.56 5.64
C SER A 78 25.19 42.14 6.92
N VAL A 79 24.99 41.30 7.93
CA VAL A 79 24.64 41.79 9.27
C VAL A 79 25.82 42.55 9.86
N THR A 80 25.52 43.69 10.48
CA THR A 80 26.46 44.55 11.20
C THR A 80 25.94 44.84 12.61
N SER A 81 26.79 45.38 13.49
CA SER A 81 26.41 45.79 14.85
C SER A 81 25.25 46.79 14.89
N LYS A 82 25.03 47.51 13.78
CA LYS A 82 23.99 48.53 13.59
C LYS A 82 22.73 48.03 12.89
N THR A 83 22.70 46.74 12.52
CA THR A 83 21.53 46.14 11.87
C THR A 83 20.39 46.04 12.88
N LEU A 84 19.21 46.51 12.49
CA LEU A 84 18.02 46.53 13.35
C LEU A 84 17.22 45.24 13.20
N PHE A 85 16.81 44.68 14.34
CA PHE A 85 16.00 43.47 14.47
C PHE A 85 14.80 43.75 15.37
N GLU A 86 13.69 43.06 15.13
CA GLU A 86 12.60 43.02 16.10
C GLU A 86 13.00 42.11 17.27
N LEU A 87 12.71 42.57 18.48
CA LEU A 87 13.05 41.86 19.70
C LEU A 87 12.02 40.77 20.05
N GLY A 88 10.78 40.86 19.59
CA GLY A 88 9.73 39.93 20.05
C GLY A 88 9.47 40.11 21.54
N SER A 89 9.08 39.03 22.24
CA SER A 89 8.67 39.08 23.65
C SER A 89 9.69 39.64 24.65
N THR A 90 10.98 39.73 24.32
CA THR A 90 11.98 40.42 25.15
C THR A 90 11.70 41.93 25.28
N SER A 91 10.82 42.47 24.43
CA SER A 91 10.26 43.82 24.55
C SER A 91 9.55 44.08 25.89
N LYS A 92 9.00 43.03 26.51
CA LYS A 92 8.23 43.12 27.78
C LYS A 92 9.05 43.70 28.92
N ALA A 93 10.35 43.43 28.96
CA ALA A 93 11.25 43.98 29.99
C ALA A 93 11.29 45.52 29.96
N PHE A 94 11.23 46.13 28.77
CA PHE A 94 11.19 47.59 28.64
C PHE A 94 9.84 48.17 29.10
N THR A 95 8.74 47.51 28.75
CA THR A 95 7.40 47.89 29.20
C THR A 95 7.26 47.79 30.71
N ALA A 96 7.81 46.73 31.31
CA ALA A 96 7.82 46.59 32.77
C ALA A 96 8.69 47.66 33.45
N LEU A 97 9.84 47.99 32.86
CA LEU A 97 10.68 49.08 33.34
C LEU A 97 9.93 50.42 33.32
N ALA A 98 9.14 50.70 32.27
CA ALA A 98 8.30 51.89 32.18
C ALA A 98 7.22 51.93 33.26
N ILE A 99 6.58 50.80 33.58
CA ILE A 99 5.62 50.72 34.70
C ILE A 99 6.31 50.96 36.05
N LEU A 100 7.50 50.40 36.25
CA LEU A 100 8.28 50.63 37.46
C LEU A 100 8.76 52.08 37.59
N HIS A 101 9.09 52.74 36.47
CA HIS A 101 9.42 54.16 36.44
C HIS A 101 8.22 55.03 36.87
N LEU A 102 7.03 54.81 36.29
CA LEU A 102 5.80 55.51 36.71
C LEU A 102 5.46 55.26 38.20
N LYS A 103 5.80 54.08 38.71
CA LYS A 103 5.64 53.74 40.13
C LYS A 103 6.61 54.53 41.01
N GLU A 104 7.86 54.70 40.58
CA GLU A 104 8.87 55.50 41.28
C GLU A 104 8.52 56.99 41.29
N GLU A 105 7.94 57.50 40.19
CA GLU A 105 7.37 58.86 40.11
C GLU A 105 6.11 59.05 40.96
N GLY A 106 5.57 57.98 41.57
CA GLY A 106 4.36 58.02 42.39
C GLY A 106 3.06 58.16 41.60
N LEU A 107 3.09 57.96 40.28
CA LEU A 107 1.92 58.07 39.39
C LEU A 107 1.04 56.80 39.42
N LEU A 108 1.60 55.66 39.82
CA LEU A 108 0.86 54.41 40.03
C LEU A 108 1.37 53.54 41.17
N GLY A 109 0.51 52.67 41.71
CA GLY A 109 0.86 51.55 42.57
C GLY A 109 0.73 50.20 41.85
N LEU A 110 1.54 49.21 42.22
CA LEU A 110 1.45 47.86 41.62
C LEU A 110 0.20 47.09 42.08
N ASP A 111 -0.27 47.36 43.29
CA ASP A 111 -1.52 46.80 43.84
C ASP A 111 -2.78 47.53 43.33
N ASP A 112 -2.61 48.60 42.54
CA ASP A 112 -3.74 49.27 41.94
C ASP A 112 -4.47 48.33 40.96
N TYR A 113 -5.80 48.37 41.00
CA TYR A 113 -6.61 47.67 40.01
C TYR A 113 -6.51 48.34 38.65
N VAL A 114 -6.44 47.54 37.59
CA VAL A 114 -6.46 48.00 36.19
C VAL A 114 -7.65 48.94 35.92
N SER A 115 -8.81 48.65 36.51
CA SER A 115 -10.03 49.46 36.40
C SER A 115 -9.89 50.89 36.93
N LYS A 116 -8.85 51.20 37.73
CA LYS A 116 -8.56 52.57 38.18
C LYS A 116 -8.12 53.47 37.01
N TYR A 117 -7.32 52.92 36.10
CA TYR A 117 -6.75 53.62 34.95
C TYR A 117 -7.56 53.40 33.66
N ILE A 118 -8.24 52.26 33.57
CA ILE A 118 -9.08 51.89 32.44
C ILE A 118 -10.49 51.51 32.97
N PRO A 119 -11.36 52.49 33.29
CA PRO A 119 -12.62 52.24 34.01
C PRO A 119 -13.62 51.31 33.31
N TRP A 120 -13.54 51.21 31.98
CA TRP A 120 -14.41 50.35 31.18
C TRP A 120 -13.91 48.90 31.07
N PHE A 121 -12.69 48.60 31.54
CA PHE A 121 -12.10 47.27 31.45
C PHE A 121 -12.60 46.38 32.60
N LYS A 122 -13.27 45.29 32.24
CA LYS A 122 -13.87 44.31 33.16
C LYS A 122 -13.46 42.91 32.78
N THR A 123 -13.28 42.04 33.77
CA THR A 123 -13.02 40.61 33.58
C THR A 123 -13.91 39.78 34.49
N TYR A 124 -14.11 38.50 34.12
CA TYR A 124 -15.04 37.61 34.82
C TYR A 124 -14.38 36.27 35.13
N PHE A 125 -14.70 35.68 36.27
CA PHE A 125 -14.32 34.31 36.62
C PHE A 125 -15.54 33.57 37.16
N LYS A 126 -15.90 32.47 36.51
CA LYS A 126 -17.14 31.70 36.75
C LYS A 126 -18.37 32.62 36.71
N GLY A 127 -18.40 33.53 35.72
CA GLY A 127 -19.49 34.48 35.50
C GLY A 127 -19.62 35.61 36.52
N LYS A 128 -18.66 35.78 37.44
CA LYS A 128 -18.62 36.90 38.40
C LYS A 128 -17.53 37.90 38.02
N GLU A 129 -17.82 39.20 38.10
CA GLU A 129 -16.82 40.25 37.84
C GLU A 129 -15.69 40.17 38.87
N VAL A 130 -14.45 40.12 38.39
CA VAL A 130 -13.23 40.10 39.21
C VAL A 130 -12.31 41.22 38.73
N LYS A 131 -11.51 41.78 39.64
CA LYS A 131 -10.53 42.83 39.30
C LYS A 131 -9.13 42.23 39.27
N ILE A 132 -8.31 42.75 38.36
CA ILE A 132 -6.90 42.38 38.18
C ILE A 132 -6.04 43.57 38.63
N THR A 133 -4.94 43.30 39.33
CA THR A 133 -3.95 44.32 39.70
C THR A 133 -2.86 44.47 38.65
N ILE A 134 -2.15 45.60 38.65
CA ILE A 134 -0.99 45.83 37.76
C ILE A 134 0.10 44.78 38.01
N ASP A 135 0.33 44.41 39.27
CA ASP A 135 1.31 43.38 39.65
C ASP A 135 0.99 42.01 39.01
N GLN A 136 -0.29 41.61 39.02
CA GLN A 136 -0.73 40.35 38.40
C GLN A 136 -0.54 40.34 36.87
N LEU A 137 -0.61 41.50 36.20
CA LEU A 137 -0.29 41.60 34.78
C LEU A 137 1.21 41.36 34.54
N LEU A 138 2.06 42.03 35.32
CA LEU A 138 3.54 41.95 35.24
C LEU A 138 4.09 40.55 35.53
N HIS A 139 3.40 39.77 36.36
CA HIS A 139 3.79 38.41 36.75
C HIS A 139 3.09 37.30 35.96
N HIS A 140 2.23 37.64 34.99
CA HIS A 140 1.40 36.66 34.27
C HIS A 140 0.52 35.79 35.19
N THR A 141 -0.01 36.39 36.26
CA THR A 141 -0.92 35.75 37.22
C THR A 141 -2.33 36.34 37.16
N SER A 142 -2.66 37.06 36.09
CA SER A 142 -3.96 37.72 35.86
C SER A 142 -5.13 36.76 35.60
N GLY A 143 -4.85 35.52 35.22
CA GLY A 143 -5.85 34.54 34.78
C GLY A 143 -6.40 34.78 33.36
N ILE A 144 -5.89 35.79 32.64
CA ILE A 144 -6.26 36.04 31.24
C ILE A 144 -5.76 34.86 30.39
N PRO A 145 -6.62 34.25 29.54
CA PRO A 145 -6.22 33.10 28.76
C PRO A 145 -5.04 33.37 27.83
N THR A 146 -4.08 32.44 27.73
CA THR A 146 -2.95 32.54 26.76
C THR A 146 -3.44 32.73 25.31
N GLU A 147 -4.56 32.10 24.96
CA GLU A 147 -5.18 32.20 23.62
C GLU A 147 -5.69 33.61 23.29
N SER A 148 -5.74 34.53 24.24
CA SER A 148 -6.14 35.92 24.02
C SER A 148 -5.28 36.63 22.97
N ILE A 149 -4.01 36.23 22.79
CA ILE A 149 -3.12 36.71 21.70
C ILE A 149 -3.77 36.59 20.31
N SER A 150 -4.68 35.65 20.14
CA SER A 150 -5.42 35.45 18.89
C SER A 150 -6.39 36.57 18.53
N LYS A 151 -6.77 37.39 19.51
CA LYS A 151 -7.70 38.50 19.34
C LYS A 151 -7.00 39.81 18.94
N ILE A 152 -5.67 39.84 18.94
CA ILE A 152 -4.90 41.03 18.58
C ILE A 152 -5.15 41.36 17.10
N PRO A 153 -5.75 42.51 16.78
CA PRO A 153 -6.12 42.85 15.41
C PRO A 153 -4.89 43.28 14.61
N LYS A 154 -4.82 42.82 13.35
CA LYS A 154 -3.89 43.36 12.36
C LYS A 154 -4.21 44.84 12.14
N GLY A 155 -3.21 45.71 12.21
CA GLY A 155 -3.42 47.13 12.00
C GLY A 155 -2.24 48.01 12.40
N VAL A 156 -2.30 49.27 11.98
CA VAL A 156 -1.27 50.28 12.17
C VAL A 156 -1.91 51.55 12.76
N GLY A 157 -1.22 52.20 13.69
CA GLY A 157 -1.59 53.51 14.23
C GLY A 157 -1.89 53.51 15.74
N ALA A 158 -1.85 54.71 16.34
CA ALA A 158 -1.90 54.91 17.79
C ALA A 158 -3.16 54.34 18.49
N LYS A 159 -4.30 54.24 17.79
CA LYS A 159 -5.53 53.68 18.39
C LYS A 159 -5.55 52.15 18.48
N MET A 160 -4.56 51.48 17.88
CA MET A 160 -4.55 50.01 17.81
C MET A 160 -4.35 49.38 19.19
N LEU A 161 -3.56 50.00 20.08
CA LEU A 161 -3.35 49.49 21.44
C LEU A 161 -4.64 49.49 22.26
N GLN A 162 -5.36 50.62 22.26
CA GLN A 162 -6.68 50.70 22.89
C GLN A 162 -7.64 49.65 22.29
N LYS A 163 -7.67 49.49 20.97
CA LYS A 163 -8.52 48.51 20.29
C LYS A 163 -8.19 47.07 20.69
N THR A 164 -6.91 46.72 20.89
CA THR A 164 -6.50 45.41 21.40
C THR A 164 -7.11 45.13 22.77
N VAL A 165 -7.04 46.10 23.69
CA VAL A 165 -7.58 45.96 25.05
C VAL A 165 -9.12 45.95 25.05
N GLU A 166 -9.77 46.70 24.15
CA GLU A 166 -11.22 46.66 23.98
C GLU A 166 -11.72 45.27 23.53
N LEU A 167 -10.97 44.56 22.69
CA LEU A 167 -11.34 43.23 22.17
C LEU A 167 -11.28 42.11 23.21
N ILE A 168 -10.58 42.34 24.31
CA ILE A 168 -10.57 41.42 25.46
C ILE A 168 -11.38 41.94 26.64
N ASN A 169 -12.07 43.07 26.50
CA ASN A 169 -12.97 43.53 27.55
C ASN A 169 -14.09 42.51 27.78
N ASN A 170 -14.46 42.30 29.04
CA ASN A 170 -15.38 41.27 29.51
C ASN A 170 -14.91 39.84 29.21
N CYS A 171 -13.60 39.57 29.15
CA CYS A 171 -13.11 38.21 28.99
C CYS A 171 -13.37 37.35 30.24
N GLU A 172 -13.62 36.07 30.01
CA GLU A 172 -13.64 35.05 31.05
C GLU A 172 -12.20 34.59 31.31
N LEU A 173 -11.81 34.59 32.58
CA LEU A 173 -10.50 34.16 33.04
C LEU A 173 -10.48 32.63 33.19
N ASN A 174 -9.36 32.01 32.83
CA ASN A 174 -9.15 30.57 33.06
C ASN A 174 -8.98 30.28 34.56
N ASN A 175 -8.32 31.21 35.26
CA ASN A 175 -7.96 31.10 36.67
C ASN A 175 -8.33 32.37 37.44
N TYR A 176 -8.50 32.23 38.76
CA TYR A 176 -8.70 33.41 39.61
C TYR A 176 -7.38 34.20 39.70
N PRO A 177 -7.39 35.55 39.58
CA PRO A 177 -6.17 36.35 39.59
C PRO A 177 -5.32 36.12 40.85
N GLY A 178 -4.01 35.94 40.67
CA GLY A 178 -3.02 35.69 41.72
C GLY A 178 -2.90 34.23 42.18
N VAL A 179 -3.56 33.27 41.53
CA VAL A 179 -3.54 31.85 41.96
C VAL A 179 -2.60 30.99 41.12
N GLU A 180 -2.55 31.20 39.80
CA GLU A 180 -1.78 30.36 38.88
C GLU A 180 -1.10 31.22 37.82
N TYR A 181 0.08 30.78 37.39
CA TYR A 181 0.85 31.38 36.31
C TYR A 181 0.29 30.94 34.95
N GLU A 182 -0.10 31.91 34.13
CA GLU A 182 -0.54 31.70 32.76
C GLU A 182 0.00 32.82 31.86
N TYR A 183 0.93 32.47 30.97
CA TYR A 183 1.58 33.44 30.09
C TYR A 183 0.60 34.00 29.06
N ALA A 184 0.18 35.25 29.23
CA ALA A 184 -0.74 35.95 28.34
C ALA A 184 -0.11 37.25 27.84
N THR A 185 0.28 37.30 26.56
CA THR A 185 0.92 38.46 25.92
C THR A 185 0.14 39.76 26.15
N ILE A 186 -1.19 39.69 26.11
CA ILE A 186 -2.08 40.85 26.27
C ILE A 186 -1.95 41.53 27.64
N ASN A 187 -1.42 40.85 28.66
CA ASN A 187 -1.13 41.52 29.93
C ASN A 187 -0.25 42.77 29.73
N TYR A 188 0.72 42.68 28.82
CA TYR A 188 1.63 43.78 28.52
C TYR A 188 1.01 44.85 27.63
N ASP A 189 0.03 44.48 26.79
CA ASP A 189 -0.73 45.46 26.02
C ASP A 189 -1.63 46.31 26.92
N ILE A 190 -2.22 45.70 27.96
CA ILE A 190 -2.95 46.43 29.00
C ILE A 190 -2.01 47.39 29.74
N LEU A 191 -0.81 46.94 30.12
CA LEU A 191 0.21 47.79 30.76
C LEU A 191 0.62 48.97 29.86
N GLY A 192 0.80 48.72 28.56
CA GLY A 192 1.07 49.78 27.59
C GLY A 192 -0.05 50.81 27.53
N LEU A 193 -1.32 50.38 27.54
CA LEU A 193 -2.45 51.30 27.56
C LEU A 193 -2.53 52.10 28.87
N ILE A 194 -2.17 51.50 30.01
CA ILE A 194 -2.07 52.21 31.29
C ILE A 194 -1.01 53.32 31.20
N ILE A 195 0.15 53.06 30.58
CA ILE A 195 1.18 54.09 30.34
C ILE A 195 0.61 55.25 29.54
N GLU A 196 -0.14 54.98 28.46
CA GLU A 196 -0.78 56.04 27.67
C GLU A 196 -1.80 56.86 28.47
N LYS A 197 -2.60 56.20 29.34
CA LYS A 197 -3.62 56.89 30.14
C LYS A 197 -3.06 57.73 31.27
N ILE A 198 -1.87 57.39 31.77
CA ILE A 198 -1.23 58.13 32.88
C ILE A 198 -0.38 59.29 32.35
N SER A 199 0.34 59.07 31.24
CA SER A 199 1.31 60.03 30.73
C SER A 199 0.77 61.01 29.68
N ASP A 200 -0.40 60.74 29.11
CA ASP A 200 -0.96 61.43 27.93
C ASP A 200 -0.04 61.40 26.68
N LEU A 201 0.99 60.55 26.69
CA LEU A 201 1.85 60.25 25.53
C LEU A 201 1.44 58.92 24.91
N THR A 202 1.72 58.70 23.62
CA THR A 202 1.60 57.34 23.10
C THR A 202 2.65 56.43 23.74
N PHE A 203 2.39 55.13 23.78
CA PHE A 203 3.33 54.17 24.37
C PHE A 203 4.73 54.28 23.75
N GLU A 204 4.81 54.47 22.44
CA GLU A 204 6.05 54.64 21.70
C GLU A 204 6.80 55.92 22.10
N GLU A 205 6.08 57.04 22.24
CA GLU A 205 6.65 58.32 22.66
C GLU A 205 7.17 58.24 24.10
N TYR A 206 6.40 57.62 25.00
CA TYR A 206 6.81 57.45 26.39
C TYR A 206 8.10 56.65 26.51
N LEU A 207 8.21 55.49 25.83
CA LEU A 207 9.44 54.70 25.86
C LEU A 207 10.62 55.46 25.24
N GLN A 208 10.40 56.20 24.15
CA GLN A 208 11.48 56.94 23.52
C GLN A 208 12.08 58.01 24.45
N ILE A 209 11.21 58.79 25.11
CA ILE A 209 11.61 59.93 25.95
C ILE A 209 12.11 59.46 27.32
N ASN A 210 11.38 58.57 27.97
CA ASN A 210 11.61 58.25 29.39
C ASN A 210 12.47 57.01 29.59
N ILE A 211 12.58 56.10 28.61
CA ILE A 211 13.36 54.86 28.79
C ILE A 211 14.57 54.81 27.86
N PHE A 212 14.40 54.98 26.55
CA PHE A 212 15.48 54.80 25.58
C PHE A 212 16.52 55.93 25.61
N GLN A 213 16.09 57.20 25.60
CA GLN A 213 17.01 58.33 25.65
C GLN A 213 17.86 58.37 26.94
N PRO A 214 17.29 58.19 28.15
CA PRO A 214 18.09 58.20 29.40
C PRO A 214 19.08 57.04 29.50
N LEU A 215 18.80 55.92 28.83
CA LEU A 215 19.68 54.75 28.76
C LEU A 215 20.67 54.78 27.57
N ASP A 216 20.66 55.87 26.78
CA ASP A 216 21.49 56.06 25.59
C ASP A 216 21.27 55.00 24.48
N LEU A 217 20.03 54.54 24.34
CA LEU A 217 19.57 53.56 23.34
C LEU A 217 19.06 54.25 22.07
N ASN A 218 19.93 55.01 21.40
CA ASN A 218 19.56 55.94 20.31
C ASN A 218 19.08 55.27 19.01
N SER A 219 19.39 53.99 18.81
CA SER A 219 18.95 53.20 17.66
C SER A 219 17.72 52.32 17.98
N THR A 220 17.22 52.38 19.21
CA THR A 220 16.09 51.59 19.68
C THR A 220 14.78 52.35 19.49
N SER A 221 13.76 51.67 19.00
CA SER A 221 12.47 52.26 18.61
C SER A 221 11.34 51.24 18.76
N VAL A 222 10.09 51.68 18.69
CA VAL A 222 8.91 50.82 18.84
C VAL A 222 8.11 50.78 17.54
N GLY A 223 7.83 49.58 17.03
CA GLY A 223 6.95 49.30 15.89
C GLY A 223 7.41 49.84 14.52
N LYS A 224 8.34 50.80 14.48
CA LYS A 224 8.92 51.38 13.25
C LYS A 224 10.41 51.58 13.46
N PRO A 225 11.27 51.12 12.53
CA PRO A 225 12.70 51.31 12.64
C PRO A 225 13.07 52.80 12.49
N VAL A 226 14.06 53.24 13.25
CA VAL A 226 14.60 54.62 13.21
C VAL A 226 15.37 54.96 11.93
N ASN A 227 15.85 53.96 11.18
CA ASN A 227 16.59 54.17 9.94
C ASN A 227 16.42 52.97 8.97
N SER A 228 17.09 53.04 7.81
CA SER A 228 17.01 52.04 6.74
C SER A 228 17.78 50.74 7.00
N ASN A 229 18.54 50.63 8.11
CA ASN A 229 19.33 49.42 8.43
C ASN A 229 18.48 48.29 9.03
N PHE A 230 17.18 48.27 8.75
CA PHE A 230 16.26 47.24 9.19
C PHE A 230 16.44 45.96 8.38
N SER A 231 16.71 44.86 9.08
CA SER A 231 16.91 43.56 8.45
C SER A 231 15.62 43.06 7.81
N LYS A 232 15.73 42.34 6.69
CA LYS A 232 14.57 41.61 6.14
C LYS A 232 14.26 40.41 7.03
N GLY A 233 12.96 40.16 7.25
CA GLY A 233 12.48 39.02 8.01
C GLY A 233 12.34 37.76 7.17
N TYR A 234 12.74 36.62 7.72
CA TYR A 234 12.69 35.33 7.04
C TYR A 234 11.89 34.30 7.85
N LYS A 235 11.29 33.35 7.13
CA LYS A 235 10.57 32.23 7.71
C LYS A 235 10.96 30.93 7.03
N ILE A 236 11.28 29.92 7.83
CA ILE A 236 11.63 28.59 7.33
C ILE A 236 10.40 27.97 6.68
N SER A 237 10.52 27.59 5.42
CA SER A 237 9.45 27.11 4.54
C SER A 237 10.04 26.31 3.39
N PHE A 238 9.68 25.04 3.26
CA PHE A 238 10.22 24.15 2.23
C PHE A 238 11.73 23.91 2.38
N PHE A 239 12.17 23.54 3.59
CA PHE A 239 13.56 23.26 3.95
C PHE A 239 14.52 24.43 3.77
N SER A 240 13.99 25.64 3.56
CA SER A 240 14.78 26.84 3.34
C SER A 240 14.06 28.07 3.89
N PRO A 241 14.77 29.12 4.28
CA PRO A 241 14.14 30.34 4.73
C PRO A 241 13.77 31.21 3.55
N LEU A 242 12.52 31.64 3.53
CA LEU A 242 11.96 32.51 2.52
C LEU A 242 11.64 33.86 3.15
N GLU A 243 11.86 34.95 2.41
CA GLU A 243 11.42 36.29 2.84
C GLU A 243 9.93 36.22 3.20
N TYR A 244 9.61 36.74 4.37
CA TYR A 244 8.25 36.85 4.85
C TYR A 244 8.01 38.28 5.33
N ARG A 245 6.89 38.85 4.89
CA ARG A 245 6.46 40.18 5.32
C ARG A 245 5.31 39.98 6.29
N ALA A 246 5.64 39.95 7.58
CA ALA A 246 4.66 39.82 8.63
C ALA A 246 3.66 40.98 8.59
N PRO A 247 2.36 40.73 8.84
CA PRO A 247 1.42 41.80 9.13
C PRO A 247 1.88 42.61 10.34
N ARG A 248 1.54 43.89 10.37
CA ARG A 248 1.77 44.74 11.53
C ARG A 248 0.68 44.59 12.58
N PHE A 249 1.10 44.58 13.84
CA PHE A 249 0.24 44.48 15.02
C PHE A 249 0.63 45.58 16.00
N ASP A 250 0.44 46.85 15.62
CA ASP A 250 0.86 48.00 16.43
C ASP A 250 0.24 47.98 17.84
N GLY A 251 -0.95 47.38 17.99
CA GLY A 251 -1.57 47.20 19.30
C GLY A 251 -0.91 46.17 20.22
N ASN A 252 0.13 45.48 19.75
CA ASN A 252 0.99 44.56 20.51
C ASN A 252 2.42 45.10 20.67
N ASN A 253 2.63 46.39 20.36
CA ASN A 253 3.90 47.07 20.52
C ASN A 253 4.51 46.89 21.93
N PRO A 254 3.74 47.01 23.03
CA PRO A 254 4.27 46.83 24.39
C PRO A 254 4.80 45.43 24.68
N ALA A 255 4.28 44.42 24.00
CA ALA A 255 4.60 43.04 24.30
C ALA A 255 5.63 42.42 23.34
N GLY A 256 5.86 43.00 22.14
CA GLY A 256 6.60 42.27 21.10
C GLY A 256 7.34 43.06 20.02
N TYR A 257 7.12 44.37 19.84
CA TYR A 257 7.62 45.07 18.65
C TYR A 257 8.60 46.20 18.93
N ILE A 258 9.43 46.07 19.98
CA ILE A 258 10.63 46.90 20.09
C ILE A 258 11.64 46.43 19.03
N ILE A 259 12.28 47.40 18.39
CA ILE A 259 13.28 47.21 17.35
C ILE A 259 14.60 47.80 17.86
N SER A 260 15.68 47.01 17.83
CA SER A 260 16.99 47.44 18.31
C SER A 260 18.13 46.78 17.53
N ASN A 261 19.37 47.15 17.83
CA ASN A 261 20.60 46.60 17.24
C ASN A 261 21.57 46.10 18.33
N GLY A 262 22.69 45.51 17.91
CA GLY A 262 23.68 44.96 18.84
C GLY A 262 24.39 46.01 19.70
N GLU A 263 24.58 47.24 19.20
CA GLU A 263 25.23 48.32 19.95
C GLU A 263 24.37 48.80 21.13
N ASP A 264 23.09 49.06 20.88
CA ASP A 264 22.15 49.47 21.93
C ASP A 264 21.86 48.33 22.91
N MET A 265 21.71 47.09 22.41
CA MET A 265 21.48 45.95 23.29
C MET A 265 22.68 45.63 24.18
N ALA A 266 23.91 45.96 23.76
CA ALA A 266 25.07 45.90 24.64
C ALA A 266 24.98 46.91 25.79
N LYS A 267 24.52 48.15 25.54
CA LYS A 267 24.29 49.15 26.59
C LYS A 267 23.16 48.71 27.53
N TRP A 268 22.07 48.20 26.96
CA TRP A 268 20.97 47.63 27.75
C TRP A 268 21.45 46.53 28.69
N LEU A 269 22.28 45.58 28.21
CA LEU A 269 22.88 44.55 29.07
C LEU A 269 23.76 45.14 30.17
N LYS A 270 24.59 46.15 29.88
CA LYS A 270 25.43 46.80 30.91
C LYS A 270 24.60 47.43 32.02
N HIS A 271 23.47 48.05 31.66
CA HIS A 271 22.51 48.58 32.63
C HIS A 271 21.86 47.46 33.46
N GLN A 272 21.45 46.35 32.83
CA GLN A 272 20.89 45.18 33.51
C GLN A 272 21.90 44.49 34.45
N LEU A 273 23.20 44.57 34.15
CA LEU A 273 24.28 43.97 34.95
C LEU A 273 24.90 44.91 35.98
N PHE A 274 24.42 46.16 36.06
CA PHE A 274 24.97 47.20 36.95
C PHE A 274 26.45 47.50 36.67
N LEU A 275 26.86 47.44 35.40
CA LEU A 275 28.24 47.74 34.97
C LEU A 275 28.45 49.23 34.63
N ASP A 276 27.38 49.91 34.23
CA ASP A 276 27.35 51.36 34.02
C ASP A 276 26.42 52.00 35.06
N THR A 277 26.77 53.21 35.52
CA THR A 277 25.93 53.98 36.45
C THR A 277 24.75 54.55 35.69
N ASN A 278 23.53 54.28 36.16
CA ASN A 278 22.30 54.83 35.57
C ASN A 278 21.29 55.23 36.66
N CYS A 279 20.35 56.10 36.30
CA CYS A 279 19.31 56.59 37.20
C CYS A 279 18.21 55.55 37.50
N TYR A 280 18.27 54.37 36.89
CA TYR A 280 17.25 53.31 36.98
C TYR A 280 17.74 52.07 37.74
N GLU A 281 18.87 52.16 38.46
CA GLU A 281 19.49 51.01 39.11
C GLU A 281 18.53 50.28 40.06
N GLU A 282 17.79 51.03 40.89
CA GLU A 282 16.86 50.46 41.86
C GLU A 282 15.62 49.82 41.21
N ILE A 283 15.07 50.44 40.16
CA ILE A 283 13.95 49.84 39.42
C ILE A 283 14.38 48.63 38.59
N ILE A 284 15.61 48.61 38.06
CA ILE A 284 16.17 47.43 37.37
C ILE A 284 16.34 46.28 38.36
N LYS A 285 16.94 46.51 39.54
CA LYS A 285 17.04 45.49 40.60
C LYS A 285 15.68 44.90 40.95
N LYS A 286 14.67 45.76 41.05
CA LYS A 286 13.31 45.30 41.32
C LYS A 286 12.73 44.46 40.19
N SER A 287 13.02 44.79 38.93
CA SER A 287 12.54 44.03 37.77
C SER A 287 13.04 42.58 37.73
N HIS A 288 14.13 42.26 38.45
CA HIS A 288 14.69 40.91 38.53
C HIS A 288 14.06 40.02 39.60
N LEU A 289 13.21 40.58 40.47
CA LEU A 289 12.60 39.85 41.58
C LEU A 289 11.33 39.13 41.11
N PRO A 290 11.28 37.79 41.18
CA PRO A 290 10.10 37.05 40.76
C PRO A 290 9.00 37.07 41.82
N ASP A 291 7.77 36.82 41.36
CA ASP A 291 6.67 36.51 42.25
C ASP A 291 6.80 35.08 42.79
N PHE A 292 7.01 34.96 44.10
CA PHE A 292 7.09 33.70 44.82
C PHE A 292 5.74 33.27 45.43
N THR A 293 4.70 34.08 45.30
CA THR A 293 3.37 33.77 45.85
C THR A 293 2.61 32.74 45.00
N VAL A 294 2.97 32.63 43.72
CA VAL A 294 2.44 31.64 42.78
C VAL A 294 3.47 30.55 42.49
N LYS A 295 3.00 29.30 42.36
CA LYS A 295 3.87 28.16 42.10
C LYS A 295 4.59 28.33 40.75
N PRO A 296 5.92 28.12 40.68
CA PRO A 296 6.68 28.19 39.43
C PRO A 296 6.22 27.14 38.41
N ARG A 297 6.35 27.47 37.12
CA ARG A 297 6.11 26.52 36.03
C ARG A 297 7.42 25.77 35.74
N GLY A 298 7.48 24.51 36.15
CA GLY A 298 8.74 23.76 36.14
C GLY A 298 9.70 24.32 37.20
N LEU A 299 10.84 24.83 36.76
CA LEU A 299 11.86 25.46 37.64
C LEU A 299 11.89 26.99 37.55
N SER A 300 11.08 27.62 36.69
CA SER A 300 11.13 29.07 36.46
C SER A 300 9.88 29.79 36.99
N SER A 301 10.11 30.91 37.70
CA SER A 301 9.13 31.94 38.01
C SER A 301 9.23 33.09 36.98
N TYR A 302 8.30 34.05 37.01
CA TYR A 302 8.31 35.22 36.15
C TYR A 302 8.52 36.51 36.96
N ALA A 303 9.21 37.49 36.39
CA ALA A 303 9.57 38.77 37.01
C ALA A 303 9.58 39.88 35.95
N PHE A 304 8.58 40.75 35.90
CA PHE A 304 8.63 42.02 35.16
C PHE A 304 9.22 41.92 33.73
N GLY A 305 8.86 40.88 32.96
CA GLY A 305 9.37 40.68 31.60
C GLY A 305 10.52 39.68 31.49
N TRP A 306 10.81 38.94 32.56
CA TRP A 306 11.88 37.94 32.64
C TRP A 306 11.38 36.61 33.21
N HIS A 307 11.91 35.51 32.68
CA HIS A 307 11.94 34.23 33.37
C HIS A 307 13.11 34.21 34.35
N VAL A 308 12.83 33.81 35.58
CA VAL A 308 13.83 33.71 36.66
C VAL A 308 13.82 32.28 37.16
N ASN A 309 14.96 31.60 37.08
CA ASN A 309 15.13 30.31 37.75
C ASN A 309 15.84 30.54 39.09
N PRO A 310 15.13 30.46 40.23
CA PRO A 310 15.73 30.63 41.54
C PRO A 310 16.44 29.35 42.04
N TYR A 311 16.29 28.22 41.35
CA TYR A 311 16.85 26.92 41.75
C TYR A 311 18.13 26.61 40.95
N GLY A 312 19.27 26.48 41.66
CA GLY A 312 20.59 26.31 41.05
C GLY A 312 21.40 27.63 41.02
N GLU A 313 22.23 27.82 40.01
CA GLU A 313 22.84 29.13 39.72
C GLU A 313 21.76 30.07 39.14
N PRO A 314 21.44 31.20 39.79
CA PRO A 314 20.34 32.05 39.35
C PRO A 314 20.60 32.62 37.96
N LYS A 315 19.66 32.32 37.06
CA LYS A 315 19.63 32.80 35.69
C LYS A 315 18.37 33.61 35.44
N ILE A 316 18.53 34.72 34.73
CA ILE A 316 17.44 35.60 34.30
C ILE A 316 17.49 35.65 32.78
N TYR A 317 16.38 35.34 32.12
CA TYR A 317 16.33 35.32 30.67
C TYR A 317 14.93 35.54 30.13
N HIS A 318 14.83 35.88 28.86
CA HIS A 318 13.57 35.85 28.13
C HIS A 318 13.87 35.59 26.65
N GLU A 319 13.05 34.74 26.04
CA GLU A 319 13.06 34.46 24.61
C GLU A 319 12.03 35.33 23.88
N GLY A 320 12.36 35.79 22.69
CA GLY A 320 11.50 36.62 21.86
C GLY A 320 11.21 35.93 20.53
N LEU A 321 9.94 35.83 20.16
CA LEU A 321 9.52 35.31 18.86
C LEU A 321 8.49 36.26 18.24
N ASN A 322 8.77 36.68 17.01
CA ASN A 322 7.83 37.33 16.11
C ASN A 322 7.74 36.50 14.81
N PRO A 323 6.77 36.73 13.92
CA PRO A 323 6.63 35.92 12.70
C PRO A 323 7.86 35.92 11.77
N ASN A 324 8.73 36.92 11.90
CA ASN A 324 9.88 37.20 11.04
C ASN A 324 11.24 37.17 11.77
N PHE A 325 11.24 37.25 13.10
CA PHE A 325 12.42 37.52 13.91
C PHE A 325 12.37 36.68 15.17
N SER A 326 13.54 36.42 15.73
CA SER A 326 13.67 35.83 17.06
C SER A 326 14.78 36.54 17.81
N SER A 327 14.66 36.56 19.14
CA SER A 327 15.69 37.07 20.02
C SER A 327 15.81 36.23 21.28
N PHE A 328 16.93 36.39 21.97
CA PHE A 328 17.14 35.88 23.30
C PHE A 328 17.90 36.94 24.08
N ILE A 329 17.47 37.24 25.31
CA ILE A 329 18.22 38.07 26.23
C ILE A 329 18.33 37.28 27.53
N GLY A 330 19.54 37.08 28.03
CA GLY A 330 19.79 36.38 29.27
C GLY A 330 21.03 36.88 29.96
N PHE A 331 21.06 36.77 31.29
CA PHE A 331 22.20 37.19 32.08
C PHE A 331 22.34 36.37 33.36
N LEU A 332 23.58 36.29 33.82
CA LEU A 332 24.05 35.57 35.01
C LEU A 332 24.52 36.61 36.04
N PRO A 333 23.65 37.07 36.95
CA PRO A 333 23.96 38.18 37.84
C PRO A 333 25.22 37.98 38.68
N HIS A 334 25.46 36.77 39.21
CA HIS A 334 26.65 36.49 40.03
C HIS A 334 27.97 36.55 39.26
N LYS A 335 27.94 36.22 37.96
CA LYS A 335 29.13 36.27 37.10
C LYS A 335 29.25 37.60 36.35
N LYS A 336 28.22 38.45 36.42
CA LYS A 336 28.07 39.68 35.63
C LYS A 336 28.31 39.46 34.14
N ILE A 337 27.73 38.37 33.63
CA ILE A 337 27.77 38.03 32.20
C ILE A 337 26.36 38.18 31.63
N GLY A 338 26.24 38.88 30.50
CA GLY A 338 24.99 39.09 29.78
C GLY A 338 25.13 38.70 28.32
N ILE A 339 24.05 38.16 27.76
CA ILE A 339 23.98 37.58 26.43
C ILE A 339 22.73 38.14 25.74
N VAL A 340 22.89 38.69 24.54
CA VAL A 340 21.78 39.00 23.64
C VAL A 340 22.05 38.30 22.32
N ILE A 341 21.03 37.68 21.77
CA ILE A 341 21.04 37.08 20.43
C ILE A 341 19.89 37.68 19.65
N LEU A 342 20.18 38.21 18.46
CA LEU A 342 19.18 38.77 17.55
C LEU A 342 19.26 38.03 16.22
N ALA A 343 18.13 37.52 15.74
CA ALA A 343 18.07 36.78 14.49
C ALA A 343 16.94 37.28 13.59
N ASN A 344 17.21 37.37 12.29
CA ASN A 344 16.23 37.79 11.28
C ASN A 344 15.36 36.64 10.74
N SER A 345 15.16 35.62 11.58
CA SER A 345 14.27 34.51 11.28
C SER A 345 13.51 34.09 12.53
N ASN A 346 12.25 33.67 12.36
CA ASN A 346 11.53 32.97 13.43
C ASN A 346 12.11 31.55 13.54
N SER A 347 12.92 31.32 14.58
CA SER A 347 13.69 30.10 14.76
C SER A 347 13.87 29.78 16.24
N ASP A 348 13.54 28.55 16.62
CA ASP A 348 13.76 28.02 17.98
C ASP A 348 15.26 27.82 18.28
N TYR A 349 16.12 27.85 17.25
CA TYR A 349 17.58 27.82 17.42
C TYR A 349 18.13 29.07 18.11
N THR A 350 17.42 30.21 18.06
CA THR A 350 17.84 31.44 18.72
C THR A 350 17.81 31.33 20.25
N PRO A 351 16.69 30.94 20.89
CA PRO A 351 16.67 30.70 22.33
C PRO A 351 17.54 29.51 22.74
N TYR A 352 17.60 28.44 21.94
CA TYR A 352 18.49 27.31 22.18
C TYR A 352 19.96 27.73 22.26
N LEU A 353 20.42 28.58 21.34
CA LEU A 353 21.78 29.12 21.37
C LEU A 353 22.01 29.96 22.63
N GLY A 354 21.01 30.74 23.06
CA GLY A 354 21.07 31.49 24.31
C GLY A 354 21.27 30.61 25.53
N GLU A 355 20.52 29.51 25.61
CA GLU A 355 20.62 28.54 26.70
C GLU A 355 21.97 27.80 26.71
N ILE A 356 22.47 27.38 25.54
CA ILE A 356 23.81 26.77 25.42
C ILE A 356 24.87 27.72 25.95
N ILE A 357 24.87 28.98 25.49
CA ILE A 357 25.89 29.95 25.89
C ILE A 357 25.83 30.18 27.40
N MET A 358 24.64 30.30 27.99
CA MET A 358 24.48 30.41 29.43
C MET A 358 25.01 29.19 30.18
N LYS A 359 24.69 27.98 29.74
CA LYS A 359 25.21 26.74 30.35
C LYS A 359 26.73 26.63 30.28
N ILE A 360 27.33 26.97 29.13
CA ILE A 360 28.80 27.00 28.99
C ILE A 360 29.42 27.97 29.99
N PHE A 361 28.86 29.17 30.15
CA PHE A 361 29.35 30.11 31.16
C PHE A 361 29.08 29.67 32.60
N ASN A 362 28.07 28.81 32.83
CA ASN A 362 27.82 28.17 34.12
C ASN A 362 28.64 26.90 34.39
N ASN A 363 29.44 26.43 33.44
CA ASN A 363 30.11 25.11 33.50
C ASN A 363 29.11 23.96 33.68
N GLU A 364 27.90 24.11 33.15
CA GLU A 364 26.87 23.06 33.13
C GLU A 364 27.03 22.17 31.90
N ASP A 365 26.57 20.91 32.00
CA ASP A 365 26.58 20.00 30.87
C ASP A 365 25.54 20.46 29.81
N ILE A 366 26.05 20.64 28.58
CA ILE A 366 25.24 21.01 27.41
C ILE A 366 24.52 19.80 26.80
N SER A 367 24.92 18.57 27.15
CA SER A 367 24.36 17.33 26.58
C SER A 367 22.87 17.12 26.91
N GLU A 368 22.39 17.76 27.97
CA GLU A 368 20.98 17.69 28.40
C GLU A 368 20.05 18.61 27.60
N ILE A 369 20.56 19.59 26.83
CA ILE A 369 19.71 20.49 26.04
C ILE A 369 19.34 19.79 24.73
N SER A 370 18.05 19.55 24.52
CA SER A 370 17.56 19.01 23.26
C SER A 370 17.65 20.05 22.14
N GLU A 371 18.39 19.75 21.07
CA GLU A 371 18.44 20.58 19.87
C GLU A 371 17.03 20.77 19.28
N PRO A 372 16.61 22.01 18.99
CA PRO A 372 15.34 22.29 18.33
C PRO A 372 15.32 21.65 16.95
N GLU A 373 14.18 21.09 16.56
CA GLU A 373 13.96 20.63 15.20
C GLU A 373 12.91 21.51 14.53
N ASN A 374 13.21 22.01 13.32
CA ASN A 374 12.21 22.56 12.38
C ASN A 374 11.25 21.46 11.87
N SER A 375 10.71 20.66 12.78
CA SER A 375 9.97 19.43 12.53
C SER A 375 8.70 19.71 11.73
N VAL A 376 8.00 20.82 12.03
CA VAL A 376 6.76 21.19 11.35
C VAL A 376 7.00 21.47 9.86
N ASP A 377 7.99 22.29 9.51
CA ASP A 377 8.29 22.58 8.10
C ASP A 377 8.79 21.34 7.36
N LYS A 378 9.75 20.61 7.95
CA LYS A 378 10.30 19.38 7.36
C LYS A 378 9.19 18.36 7.10
N MET A 379 8.31 18.14 8.08
CA MET A 379 7.17 17.23 7.96
C MET A 379 6.20 17.70 6.88
N CYS A 380 5.76 18.96 6.91
CA CYS A 380 4.80 19.49 5.93
C CYS A 380 5.36 19.46 4.50
N SER A 381 6.66 19.73 4.34
CA SER A 381 7.33 19.72 3.05
C SER A 381 7.50 18.31 2.49
N LEU A 382 7.90 17.33 3.32
CA LEU A 382 7.96 15.92 2.91
C LEU A 382 6.57 15.36 2.55
N VAL A 383 5.55 15.65 3.37
CA VAL A 383 4.16 15.27 3.07
C VAL A 383 3.69 15.92 1.77
N SER A 384 4.03 17.20 1.53
CA SER A 384 3.70 17.89 0.29
C SER A 384 4.30 17.20 -0.94
N ILE A 385 5.55 16.73 -0.88
CA ILE A 385 6.20 15.97 -1.97
C ILE A 385 5.40 14.69 -2.27
N ILE A 386 5.00 13.94 -1.24
CA ILE A 386 4.20 12.71 -1.40
C ILE A 386 2.86 13.03 -2.04
N LEU A 387 2.16 14.07 -1.56
CA LEU A 387 0.86 14.48 -2.09
C LEU A 387 0.96 14.96 -3.55
N ILE A 388 2.04 15.65 -3.93
CA ILE A 388 2.30 16.03 -5.33
C ILE A 388 2.43 14.77 -6.20
N VAL A 389 3.22 13.78 -5.78
CA VAL A 389 3.36 12.50 -6.52
C VAL A 389 2.00 11.81 -6.69
N LEU A 390 1.15 11.82 -5.66
CA LEU A 390 -0.21 11.28 -5.74
C LEU A 390 -1.09 12.06 -6.69
N ILE A 391 -1.05 13.40 -6.66
CA ILE A 391 -1.82 14.26 -7.56
C ILE A 391 -1.40 14.02 -9.01
N VAL A 392 -0.09 13.91 -9.28
CA VAL A 392 0.42 13.55 -10.60
C VAL A 392 -0.07 12.17 -11.01
N GLY A 393 -0.06 11.19 -10.11
CA GLY A 393 -0.62 9.85 -10.35
C GLY A 393 -2.12 9.89 -10.67
N ILE A 394 -2.92 10.65 -9.91
CA ILE A 394 -4.35 10.87 -10.15
C ILE A 394 -4.53 11.51 -11.53
N PHE A 395 -3.75 12.54 -11.87
CA PHE A 395 -3.82 13.22 -13.16
C PHE A 395 -3.51 12.27 -14.32
N ILE A 396 -2.46 11.45 -14.22
CA ILE A 396 -2.13 10.44 -15.24
C ILE A 396 -3.30 9.46 -15.43
N LEU A 397 -3.91 9.01 -14.34
CA LEU A 397 -5.05 8.09 -14.37
C LEU A 397 -6.30 8.76 -14.95
N LEU A 398 -6.54 10.05 -14.67
CA LEU A 398 -7.61 10.82 -15.29
C LEU A 398 -7.40 10.99 -16.79
N VAL A 399 -6.19 11.33 -17.23
CA VAL A 399 -5.83 11.40 -18.66
C VAL A 399 -6.04 10.05 -19.34
N TRP A 400 -5.70 8.95 -18.66
CA TRP A 400 -5.95 7.60 -19.16
C TRP A 400 -7.44 7.30 -19.33
N ILE A 401 -8.29 7.71 -18.39
CA ILE A 401 -9.75 7.61 -18.52
C ILE A 401 -10.25 8.46 -19.69
N ILE A 402 -9.80 9.71 -19.81
CA ILE A 402 -10.19 10.63 -20.89
C ILE A 402 -9.79 10.07 -22.26
N LYS A 403 -8.57 9.52 -22.41
CA LYS A 403 -8.15 8.85 -23.65
C LYS A 403 -9.06 7.67 -23.99
N GLY A 404 -9.49 6.89 -22.99
CA GLY A 404 -10.45 5.79 -23.19
C GLY A 404 -11.83 6.27 -23.63
N ILE A 405 -12.27 7.46 -23.19
CA ILE A 405 -13.52 8.09 -23.64
C ILE A 405 -13.39 8.53 -25.11
N ILE A 406 -12.29 9.23 -25.45
CA ILE A 406 -12.04 9.71 -26.82
C ILE A 406 -11.95 8.54 -27.80
N LYS A 407 -11.35 7.42 -27.40
CA LYS A 407 -11.28 6.19 -28.21
C LYS A 407 -12.60 5.39 -28.27
N GLY A 408 -13.63 5.81 -27.54
CA GLY A 408 -14.91 5.09 -27.47
C GLY A 408 -14.86 3.76 -26.71
N GLU A 409 -13.76 3.48 -26.00
CA GLU A 409 -13.54 2.28 -25.18
C GLU A 409 -14.31 2.34 -23.85
N ARG A 410 -14.61 3.56 -23.39
CA ARG A 410 -15.39 3.88 -22.18
C ARG A 410 -16.71 4.53 -22.55
N ARG A 411 -17.82 4.06 -21.96
CA ARG A 411 -19.16 4.62 -22.20
C ARG A 411 -19.88 4.83 -20.88
N ILE A 412 -20.72 5.85 -20.84
CA ILE A 412 -21.55 6.15 -19.67
C ILE A 412 -22.51 4.99 -19.44
N LYS A 413 -22.54 4.48 -18.20
CA LYS A 413 -23.44 3.41 -17.76
C LYS A 413 -24.54 4.02 -16.88
N MET A 414 -25.76 3.52 -17.00
CA MET A 414 -26.83 3.83 -16.05
C MET A 414 -26.50 3.19 -14.69
N LEU A 415 -26.35 4.02 -13.65
CA LEU A 415 -26.00 3.55 -12.32
C LEU A 415 -27.18 2.84 -11.65
N ASN A 416 -26.89 1.77 -10.91
CA ASN A 416 -27.89 1.18 -10.02
C ASN A 416 -27.95 1.91 -8.65
N SER A 417 -29.01 1.68 -7.88
CA SER A 417 -29.22 2.33 -6.57
C SER A 417 -28.05 2.13 -5.60
N ARG A 418 -27.41 0.95 -5.63
CA ARG A 418 -26.25 0.63 -4.79
C ARG A 418 -25.01 1.43 -5.19
N GLU A 419 -24.73 1.58 -6.48
CA GLU A 419 -23.60 2.36 -7.00
C GLU A 419 -23.78 3.85 -6.66
N ILE A 420 -25.00 4.38 -6.78
CA ILE A 420 -25.32 5.75 -6.37
C ILE A 420 -25.06 5.94 -4.87
N LEU A 421 -25.53 5.01 -4.02
CA LEU A 421 -25.30 5.06 -2.58
C LEU A 421 -23.80 5.02 -2.23
N ILE A 422 -22.99 4.24 -2.95
CA ILE A 422 -21.53 4.19 -2.75
C ILE A 422 -20.88 5.54 -3.12
N LEU A 423 -21.29 6.17 -4.22
CA LEU A 423 -20.74 7.46 -4.65
C LEU A 423 -21.13 8.58 -3.68
N LEU A 424 -22.40 8.63 -3.27
CA LEU A 424 -22.89 9.57 -2.26
C LEU A 424 -22.23 9.33 -0.90
N GLY A 425 -22.10 8.07 -0.47
CA GLY A 425 -21.38 7.72 0.75
C GLY A 425 -19.91 8.15 0.70
N GLY A 426 -19.24 7.95 -0.43
CA GLY A 426 -17.89 8.44 -0.67
C GLY A 426 -17.78 9.97 -0.61
N LEU A 427 -18.77 10.69 -1.13
CA LEU A 427 -18.82 12.14 -1.08
C LEU A 427 -19.04 12.64 0.36
N LEU A 428 -19.98 12.04 1.08
CA LEU A 428 -20.27 12.33 2.49
C LEU A 428 -19.05 12.06 3.36
N LEU A 429 -18.26 11.03 3.04
CA LEU A 429 -17.00 10.75 3.73
C LEU A 429 -15.95 11.84 3.52
N THR A 430 -16.03 12.69 2.49
CA THR A 430 -15.08 13.81 2.34
C THR A 430 -15.37 14.97 3.28
N LEU A 431 -16.62 15.13 3.75
CA LEU A 431 -17.02 16.24 4.63
C LEU A 431 -16.28 16.23 5.98
N PRO A 432 -16.17 15.10 6.71
CA PRO A 432 -15.34 15.02 7.91
C PRO A 432 -13.85 15.32 7.64
N PHE A 433 -13.32 14.98 6.47
CA PHE A 433 -11.93 15.32 6.13
C PHE A 433 -11.75 16.82 5.95
N LEU A 434 -12.67 17.49 5.25
CA LEU A 434 -12.66 18.95 5.10
C LEU A 434 -12.82 19.66 6.44
N TYR A 435 -13.72 19.16 7.29
CA TYR A 435 -13.87 19.67 8.66
C TYR A 435 -12.62 19.41 9.51
N GLY A 436 -11.97 18.27 9.32
CA GLY A 436 -10.69 17.95 9.96
C GLY A 436 -9.56 18.90 9.54
N VAL A 437 -9.47 19.27 8.26
CA VAL A 437 -8.55 20.31 7.81
C VAL A 437 -8.91 21.64 8.48
N TYR A 438 -10.18 22.03 8.48
CA TYR A 438 -10.64 23.26 9.14
C TYR A 438 -10.26 23.33 10.63
N LEU A 439 -10.35 22.21 11.36
CA LEU A 439 -9.97 22.14 12.77
C LEU A 439 -8.45 22.08 13.03
N LEU A 440 -7.63 21.84 12.01
CA LEU A 440 -6.20 21.51 12.18
C LEU A 440 -5.40 22.59 12.95
N PRO A 441 -5.51 23.90 12.65
CA PRO A 441 -4.83 24.92 13.44
C PRO A 441 -5.26 24.93 14.91
N LYS A 442 -6.54 24.72 15.17
CA LYS A 442 -7.08 24.64 16.52
C LYS A 442 -6.59 23.38 17.24
N ALA A 443 -6.44 22.27 16.52
CA ALA A 443 -5.91 21.03 17.07
C ALA A 443 -4.42 21.09 17.41
N MET A 444 -3.63 21.79 16.60
CA MET A 444 -2.18 21.86 16.78
C MET A 444 -1.75 22.92 17.80
N THR A 445 -2.35 24.11 17.76
CA THR A 445 -1.88 25.27 18.55
C THR A 445 -3.02 26.04 19.21
N ASN A 446 -4.25 25.51 19.18
CA ASN A 446 -5.46 26.20 19.63
C ASN A 446 -5.67 27.60 18.98
N PHE A 447 -5.13 27.80 17.78
CA PHE A 447 -5.23 29.07 17.04
C PHE A 447 -6.26 29.02 15.93
N SER A 448 -6.69 30.21 15.48
CA SER A 448 -7.49 30.38 14.27
C SER A 448 -6.61 30.24 13.01
N TRP A 449 -7.25 29.98 11.87
CA TRP A 449 -6.57 29.96 10.57
C TRP A 449 -5.83 31.26 10.25
N GLU A 450 -6.39 32.41 10.63
CA GLU A 450 -5.79 33.71 10.34
C GLU A 450 -4.43 33.92 11.01
N ILE A 451 -4.25 33.32 12.19
CA ILE A 451 -3.01 33.36 12.97
C ILE A 451 -2.07 32.25 12.52
N ALA A 452 -2.60 31.05 12.30
CA ALA A 452 -1.78 29.94 11.83
C ALA A 452 -1.11 30.25 10.49
N ILE A 453 -1.77 30.96 9.56
CA ILE A 453 -1.14 31.41 8.31
C ILE A 453 0.01 32.40 8.58
N VAL A 454 -0.07 33.20 9.66
CA VAL A 454 0.96 34.17 10.04
C VAL A 454 2.13 33.51 10.74
N TRP A 455 1.91 32.48 11.56
CA TRP A 455 2.92 31.86 12.42
C TRP A 455 3.48 30.53 11.88
N ALA A 456 2.68 29.71 11.21
CA ALA A 456 3.15 28.45 10.62
C ALA A 456 3.98 28.67 9.34
N PRO A 457 4.90 27.75 9.01
CA PRO A 457 5.60 27.71 7.72
C PRO A 457 4.65 27.77 6.50
N LYS A 458 5.09 28.33 5.37
CA LYS A 458 4.29 28.32 4.11
C LYS A 458 4.00 26.90 3.63
N SER A 459 4.87 25.94 3.96
CA SER A 459 4.69 24.52 3.68
C SER A 459 3.46 23.91 4.37
N PHE A 460 3.04 24.43 5.53
CA PHE A 460 1.85 23.97 6.25
C PHE A 460 0.57 24.24 5.45
N LEU A 461 0.34 25.49 5.03
CA LEU A 461 -0.82 25.86 4.24
C LEU A 461 -0.82 25.13 2.89
N PHE A 462 0.35 25.06 2.24
CA PHE A 462 0.51 24.36 0.98
C PHE A 462 0.19 22.87 1.11
N GLY A 463 0.68 22.21 2.17
CA GLY A 463 0.37 20.81 2.47
C GLY A 463 -1.13 20.58 2.70
N CYS A 464 -1.82 21.48 3.40
CA CYS A 464 -3.27 21.41 3.60
C CYS A 464 -4.05 21.49 2.27
N ILE A 465 -3.65 22.42 1.38
CA ILE A 465 -4.28 22.56 0.05
C ILE A 465 -4.06 21.28 -0.77
N LEU A 466 -2.82 20.78 -0.81
CA LEU A 466 -2.51 19.54 -1.53
C LEU A 466 -3.32 18.37 -0.99
N PHE A 467 -3.48 18.26 0.33
CA PHE A 467 -4.25 17.19 0.96
C PHE A 467 -5.72 17.21 0.52
N VAL A 468 -6.35 18.39 0.52
CA VAL A 468 -7.71 18.58 0.02
C VAL A 468 -7.82 18.19 -1.45
N CYS A 469 -6.88 18.66 -2.29
CA CYS A 469 -6.81 18.31 -3.71
C CYS A 469 -6.66 16.79 -3.93
N THR A 470 -5.85 16.10 -3.12
CA THR A 470 -5.69 14.65 -3.20
C THR A 470 -6.97 13.90 -2.83
N VAL A 471 -7.64 14.29 -1.73
CA VAL A 471 -8.88 13.64 -1.28
C VAL A 471 -9.99 13.82 -2.32
N VAL A 472 -10.20 15.06 -2.80
CA VAL A 472 -11.20 15.37 -3.83
C VAL A 472 -10.85 14.69 -5.15
N GLY A 473 -9.59 14.74 -5.57
CA GLY A 473 -9.11 14.10 -6.80
C GLY A 473 -9.27 12.58 -6.78
N ALA A 474 -9.02 11.93 -5.64
CA ALA A 474 -9.21 10.50 -5.48
C ALA A 474 -10.70 10.10 -5.53
N TRP A 475 -11.57 10.89 -4.90
CA TRP A 475 -13.01 10.70 -5.00
C TRP A 475 -13.50 10.88 -6.44
N LEU A 476 -13.09 11.95 -7.14
CA LEU A 476 -13.43 12.19 -8.55
C LEU A 476 -12.96 11.05 -9.44
N LEU A 477 -11.73 10.57 -9.26
CA LEU A 477 -11.20 9.43 -10.00
C LEU A 477 -12.03 8.15 -9.77
N SER A 478 -12.42 7.91 -8.51
CA SER A 478 -13.30 6.78 -8.15
C SER A 478 -14.69 6.91 -8.77
N ALA A 479 -15.26 8.11 -8.76
CA ALA A 479 -16.55 8.41 -9.36
C ALA A 479 -16.54 8.19 -10.88
N LEU A 480 -15.56 8.78 -11.59
CA LEU A 480 -15.41 8.62 -13.03
C LEU A 480 -15.14 7.17 -13.44
N SER A 481 -14.33 6.44 -12.67
CA SER A 481 -14.06 5.02 -12.91
C SER A 481 -15.32 4.14 -12.80
N THR A 482 -16.32 4.59 -12.03
CA THR A 482 -17.59 3.88 -11.81
C THR A 482 -18.67 4.33 -12.81
N LEU A 483 -18.74 5.63 -13.11
CA LEU A 483 -19.70 6.24 -14.05
C LEU A 483 -19.43 5.87 -15.51
N ILE A 484 -18.15 5.77 -15.88
CA ILE A 484 -17.72 5.59 -17.26
C ILE A 484 -16.80 4.35 -17.39
N PRO A 485 -17.36 3.14 -17.19
CA PRO A 485 -16.59 1.92 -17.23
C PRO A 485 -16.14 1.55 -18.64
N THR A 486 -15.05 0.78 -18.74
CA THR A 486 -14.67 0.06 -19.95
C THR A 486 -15.45 -1.25 -20.08
N LYS A 487 -15.55 -1.82 -21.29
CA LYS A 487 -16.08 -3.19 -21.48
C LYS A 487 -15.36 -4.23 -20.63
N ASN A 488 -14.04 -4.07 -20.48
CA ASN A 488 -13.24 -4.93 -19.62
C ASN A 488 -13.28 -4.39 -18.17
N GLN A 489 -13.81 -5.21 -17.26
CA GLN A 489 -14.02 -4.83 -15.85
C GLN A 489 -12.69 -4.53 -15.11
N TYR A 490 -11.57 -5.12 -15.54
CA TYR A 490 -10.25 -4.87 -14.96
C TYR A 490 -9.79 -3.43 -15.20
N TYR A 491 -9.76 -3.00 -16.48
CA TYR A 491 -9.36 -1.64 -16.85
C TYR A 491 -10.30 -0.59 -16.23
N SER A 492 -11.57 -0.95 -16.00
CA SER A 492 -12.52 -0.06 -15.36
C SER A 492 -12.17 0.20 -13.90
N SER A 493 -11.70 -0.82 -13.17
CA SER A 493 -11.52 -0.77 -11.72
C SER A 493 -10.09 -0.42 -11.29
N LEU A 494 -9.10 -0.61 -12.17
CA LEU A 494 -7.67 -0.45 -11.87
C LEU A 494 -7.30 0.93 -11.29
N PRO A 495 -7.74 2.08 -11.85
CA PRO A 495 -7.35 3.40 -11.31
C PRO A 495 -7.77 3.59 -9.85
N MET A 496 -9.01 3.19 -9.56
CA MET A 496 -9.58 3.28 -8.21
C MET A 496 -8.85 2.35 -7.24
N ILE A 497 -8.50 1.13 -7.68
CA ILE A 497 -7.75 0.18 -6.85
C ILE A 497 -6.37 0.73 -6.49
N LEU A 498 -5.64 1.28 -7.46
CA LEU A 498 -4.31 1.84 -7.25
C LEU A 498 -4.34 3.00 -6.24
N ILE A 499 -5.22 3.99 -6.46
CA ILE A 499 -5.25 5.17 -5.58
C ILE A 499 -5.71 4.82 -4.17
N LEU A 500 -6.76 4.01 -4.02
CA LEU A 500 -7.27 3.63 -2.71
C LEU A 500 -6.31 2.72 -1.94
N SER A 501 -5.50 1.90 -2.64
CA SER A 501 -4.46 1.09 -1.99
C SER A 501 -3.38 1.98 -1.36
N ILE A 502 -2.92 2.99 -2.10
CA ILE A 502 -1.92 3.94 -1.59
C ILE A 502 -2.47 4.78 -0.45
N MET A 503 -3.68 5.33 -0.61
CA MET A 503 -4.32 6.11 0.45
C MET A 503 -4.62 5.28 1.69
N SER A 504 -5.01 4.00 1.55
CA SER A 504 -5.21 3.09 2.68
C SER A 504 -3.91 2.88 3.46
N GLY A 505 -2.79 2.69 2.76
CA GLY A 505 -1.47 2.60 3.40
C GLY A 505 -1.06 3.88 4.13
N LEU A 506 -1.33 5.06 3.54
CA LEU A 506 -1.09 6.35 4.20
C LEU A 506 -1.99 6.57 5.42
N ALA A 507 -3.27 6.17 5.36
CA ALA A 507 -4.15 6.27 6.51
C ALA A 507 -3.71 5.38 7.68
N ASN A 508 -3.22 4.17 7.36
CA ASN A 508 -2.62 3.28 8.34
C ASN A 508 -1.37 3.91 8.99
N MET A 509 -0.52 4.56 8.19
CA MET A 509 0.60 5.35 8.70
C MET A 509 0.13 6.48 9.63
N CYS A 510 -0.88 7.26 9.25
CA CYS A 510 -1.43 8.32 10.10
C CYS A 510 -1.93 7.80 11.45
N ILE A 511 -2.55 6.62 11.50
CA ILE A 511 -2.99 5.98 12.75
C ILE A 511 -1.80 5.80 13.70
N ILE A 512 -0.67 5.28 13.19
CA ILE A 512 0.55 5.08 14.00
C ILE A 512 1.09 6.41 14.51
N LEU A 513 1.12 7.45 13.66
CA LEU A 513 1.59 8.78 14.03
C LEU A 513 0.73 9.42 15.13
N ILE A 514 -0.59 9.25 15.07
CA ILE A 514 -1.50 9.78 16.09
C ILE A 514 -1.26 9.06 17.42
N LEU A 515 -1.03 7.74 17.40
CA LEU A 515 -0.73 6.96 18.59
C LEU A 515 0.62 7.36 19.21
N LEU A 516 1.64 7.61 18.39
CA LEU A 516 2.95 8.09 18.88
C LEU A 516 2.84 9.48 19.51
N ASN A 517 2.12 10.41 18.87
CA ASN A 517 1.95 11.77 19.41
C ASN A 517 1.06 11.82 20.65
N ALA A 518 0.19 10.83 20.86
CA ALA A 518 -0.58 10.72 22.11
C ALA A 518 0.31 10.41 23.32
N ILE A 519 1.50 9.85 23.09
CA ILE A 519 2.47 9.50 24.13
C ILE A 519 3.48 10.65 24.23
N GLY A 520 3.16 11.69 24.99
CA GLY A 520 4.14 12.72 25.39
C GLY A 520 3.76 14.18 25.13
N ASN A 521 2.70 14.48 24.37
CA ASN A 521 2.28 15.86 24.08
C ASN A 521 1.02 16.28 24.84
N GLU A 522 0.98 17.54 25.29
CA GLU A 522 -0.22 18.21 25.87
C GLU A 522 -1.29 18.55 24.79
N THR A 523 -1.41 17.73 23.74
CA THR A 523 -2.46 17.91 22.73
C THR A 523 -3.80 17.42 23.25
N ASN A 524 -4.88 18.15 22.95
CA ASN A 524 -6.23 17.80 23.42
C ASN A 524 -6.65 16.43 22.84
N ILE A 525 -6.95 15.49 23.74
CA ILE A 525 -7.35 14.12 23.44
C ILE A 525 -8.56 14.08 22.49
N GLY A 526 -9.49 15.03 22.58
CA GLY A 526 -10.65 15.10 21.68
C GLY A 526 -10.27 15.24 20.21
N PHE A 527 -9.25 16.06 19.89
CA PHE A 527 -8.76 16.16 18.52
C PHE A 527 -8.02 14.90 18.08
N LEU A 528 -7.19 14.31 18.94
CA LEU A 528 -6.50 13.05 18.63
C LEU A 528 -7.49 11.93 18.32
N LEU A 529 -8.54 11.78 19.13
CA LEU A 529 -9.60 10.79 18.91
C LEU A 529 -10.38 11.06 17.62
N TYR A 530 -10.65 12.33 17.29
CA TYR A 530 -11.30 12.71 16.03
C TYR A 530 -10.48 12.26 14.81
N TYR A 531 -9.19 12.63 14.75
CA TYR A 531 -8.33 12.27 13.62
C TYR A 531 -8.06 10.76 13.58
N PHE A 532 -7.97 10.08 14.74
CA PHE A 532 -7.83 8.63 14.80
C PHE A 532 -9.05 7.92 14.21
N ALA A 533 -10.27 8.32 14.62
CA ALA A 533 -11.51 7.74 14.11
C ALA A 533 -11.65 7.96 12.60
N LEU A 534 -11.32 9.17 12.12
CA LEU A 534 -11.33 9.52 10.71
C LEU A 534 -10.35 8.64 9.89
N ALA A 535 -9.11 8.51 10.36
CA ALA A 535 -8.09 7.67 9.72
C ALA A 535 -8.48 6.18 9.73
N LEU A 536 -9.05 5.69 10.84
CA LEU A 536 -9.50 4.31 10.98
C LEU A 536 -10.68 3.97 10.06
N VAL A 537 -11.71 4.81 10.02
CA VAL A 537 -12.88 4.62 9.14
C VAL A 537 -12.43 4.62 7.68
N PHE A 538 -11.56 5.55 7.30
CA PHE A 538 -11.03 5.61 5.95
C PHE A 538 -10.15 4.40 5.61
N TYR A 539 -9.27 3.97 6.52
CA TYR A 539 -8.47 2.77 6.36
C TYR A 539 -9.33 1.52 6.13
N ILE A 540 -10.32 1.26 7.00
CA ILE A 540 -11.18 0.08 6.91
C ILE A 540 -12.04 0.12 5.64
N SER A 541 -12.66 1.26 5.33
CA SER A 541 -13.53 1.40 4.17
C SER A 541 -12.77 1.26 2.84
N SER A 542 -11.64 1.96 2.68
CA SER A 542 -10.78 1.84 1.49
C SER A 542 -10.28 0.41 1.30
N ARG A 543 -9.81 -0.24 2.38
CA ARG A 543 -9.32 -1.63 2.34
C ARG A 543 -10.43 -2.61 1.94
N LYS A 544 -11.63 -2.47 2.52
CA LYS A 544 -12.81 -3.30 2.17
C LYS A 544 -13.20 -3.15 0.70
N ILE A 545 -13.21 -1.92 0.18
CA ILE A 545 -13.56 -1.64 -1.22
C ILE A 545 -12.54 -2.25 -2.17
N VAL A 546 -11.25 -2.03 -1.92
CA VAL A 546 -10.14 -2.59 -2.72
C VAL A 546 -10.22 -4.11 -2.75
N GLN A 547 -10.36 -4.75 -1.57
CA GLN A 547 -10.40 -6.21 -1.46
C GLN A 547 -11.61 -6.81 -2.18
N THR A 548 -12.79 -6.21 -2.04
CA THR A 548 -14.02 -6.69 -2.72
C THR A 548 -13.89 -6.61 -4.24
N LYS A 549 -13.40 -5.49 -4.77
CA LYS A 549 -13.23 -5.33 -6.23
C LYS A 549 -12.23 -6.33 -6.80
N LEU A 550 -11.14 -6.55 -6.08
CA LEU A 550 -10.09 -7.46 -6.52
C LEU A 550 -10.52 -8.93 -6.47
N ILE A 551 -11.32 -9.35 -5.49
CA ILE A 551 -11.95 -10.68 -5.49
C ILE A 551 -12.82 -10.88 -6.73
N ASN A 552 -13.68 -9.91 -7.06
CA ASN A 552 -14.55 -10.00 -8.24
C ASN A 552 -13.75 -10.06 -9.56
N ILE A 553 -12.69 -9.26 -9.67
CA ILE A 553 -11.79 -9.30 -10.83
C ILE A 553 -11.11 -10.67 -10.93
N SER A 554 -10.62 -11.20 -9.81
CA SER A 554 -9.98 -12.51 -9.76
C SER A 554 -10.90 -13.63 -10.27
N LEU A 555 -12.11 -13.71 -9.73
CA LEU A 555 -13.09 -14.72 -10.15
C LEU A 555 -13.47 -14.59 -11.63
N SER A 556 -13.57 -13.35 -12.12
CA SER A 556 -13.84 -13.07 -13.54
C SER A 556 -12.69 -13.52 -14.44
N ILE A 557 -11.44 -13.27 -14.05
CA ILE A 557 -10.25 -13.74 -14.79
C ILE A 557 -10.23 -15.27 -14.85
N VAL A 558 -10.53 -15.96 -13.75
CA VAL A 558 -10.58 -17.44 -13.73
C VAL A 558 -11.65 -17.96 -14.66
N TYR A 559 -12.84 -17.35 -14.63
CA TYR A 559 -13.94 -17.69 -15.53
C TYR A 559 -13.51 -17.52 -17.00
N GLU A 560 -12.98 -16.35 -17.37
CA GLU A 560 -12.51 -16.08 -18.74
C GLU A 560 -11.39 -17.04 -19.16
N LEU A 561 -10.43 -17.33 -18.27
CA LEU A 561 -9.34 -18.24 -18.53
C LEU A 561 -9.84 -19.67 -18.75
N ARG A 562 -10.74 -20.17 -17.89
CA ARG A 562 -11.32 -21.51 -18.03
C ARG A 562 -12.12 -21.63 -19.32
N MET A 563 -12.96 -20.66 -19.64
CA MET A 563 -13.73 -20.66 -20.89
C MET A 563 -12.80 -20.58 -22.10
N LYS A 564 -11.72 -19.79 -22.04
CA LYS A 564 -10.71 -19.72 -23.10
C LYS A 564 -10.00 -21.07 -23.30
N LEU A 565 -9.64 -21.76 -22.22
CA LEU A 565 -9.02 -23.08 -22.27
C LEU A 565 -9.97 -24.12 -22.86
N ILE A 566 -11.22 -24.18 -22.38
CA ILE A 566 -12.26 -25.09 -22.89
C ILE A 566 -12.52 -24.85 -24.37
N ASN A 567 -12.70 -23.59 -24.78
CA ASN A 567 -12.91 -23.24 -26.19
C ASN A 567 -11.71 -23.63 -27.07
N LYS A 568 -10.47 -23.49 -26.57
CA LYS A 568 -9.28 -23.95 -27.29
C LYS A 568 -9.23 -25.47 -27.43
N ILE A 569 -9.59 -26.22 -26.38
CA ILE A 569 -9.67 -27.67 -26.40
C ILE A 569 -10.69 -28.12 -27.47
N PHE A 570 -11.88 -27.53 -27.49
CA PHE A 570 -12.90 -27.86 -28.52
C PHE A 570 -12.50 -27.47 -29.95
N LEU A 571 -11.57 -26.53 -30.12
CA LEU A 571 -11.03 -26.14 -31.43
C LEU A 571 -9.77 -26.91 -31.83
N SER A 572 -9.32 -27.87 -31.01
CA SER A 572 -8.19 -28.75 -31.32
C SER A 572 -8.68 -30.07 -31.95
N SER A 573 -7.87 -30.67 -32.82
CA SER A 573 -8.22 -31.96 -33.42
C SER A 573 -8.22 -33.09 -32.39
N PHE A 574 -9.07 -34.10 -32.60
CA PHE A 574 -9.15 -35.27 -31.72
C PHE A 574 -7.80 -35.98 -31.59
N GLN A 575 -7.07 -36.15 -32.71
CA GLN A 575 -5.72 -36.74 -32.73
C GLN A 575 -4.71 -36.01 -31.83
N LYS A 576 -4.78 -34.67 -31.73
CA LYS A 576 -3.91 -33.89 -30.83
C LYS A 576 -4.37 -34.03 -29.38
N PHE A 577 -5.68 -34.02 -29.14
CA PHE A 577 -6.26 -34.18 -27.82
C PHE A 577 -5.87 -35.52 -27.18
N GLU A 578 -5.92 -36.61 -27.93
CA GLU A 578 -5.58 -37.97 -27.45
C GLU A 578 -4.12 -38.10 -26.97
N LYS A 579 -3.19 -37.28 -27.50
CA LYS A 579 -1.79 -37.26 -27.08
C LYS A 579 -1.57 -36.57 -25.74
N ILE A 580 -2.53 -35.78 -25.25
CA ILE A 580 -2.39 -35.00 -24.02
C ILE A 580 -2.82 -35.88 -22.83
N ASP A 581 -1.99 -35.92 -21.79
CA ASP A 581 -2.33 -36.61 -20.54
C ASP A 581 -3.62 -36.04 -19.90
N ASN A 582 -4.58 -36.92 -19.63
CA ASN A 582 -5.87 -36.57 -19.00
C ASN A 582 -5.68 -35.90 -17.63
N GLY A 583 -4.67 -36.34 -16.85
CA GLY A 583 -4.33 -35.76 -15.56
C GLY A 583 -3.90 -34.29 -15.69
N ARG A 584 -3.09 -33.98 -16.71
CA ARG A 584 -2.65 -32.62 -17.04
C ARG A 584 -3.81 -31.69 -17.43
N ILE A 585 -4.78 -32.18 -18.22
CA ILE A 585 -5.97 -31.39 -18.59
C ILE A 585 -6.76 -31.02 -17.33
N TYR A 586 -7.03 -32.01 -16.47
CA TYR A 586 -7.76 -31.79 -15.23
C TYR A 586 -7.04 -30.81 -14.30
N ALA A 587 -5.74 -31.00 -14.07
CA ALA A 587 -4.93 -30.14 -13.21
C ALA A 587 -4.90 -28.68 -13.72
N THR A 588 -4.79 -28.48 -15.04
CA THR A 588 -4.74 -27.14 -15.64
C THR A 588 -6.07 -26.41 -15.49
N LEU A 589 -7.19 -27.09 -15.79
CA LEU A 589 -8.53 -26.50 -15.71
C LEU A 589 -8.99 -26.21 -14.27
N THR A 590 -8.52 -27.00 -13.30
CA THR A 590 -8.98 -26.90 -11.90
C THR A 590 -7.94 -26.22 -11.01
N GLN A 591 -6.83 -26.91 -10.72
CA GLN A 591 -5.84 -26.52 -9.73
C GLN A 591 -5.02 -25.30 -10.16
N ASP A 592 -4.47 -25.29 -11.38
CA ASP A 592 -3.62 -24.19 -11.84
C ASP A 592 -4.42 -22.90 -12.01
N THR A 593 -5.64 -22.97 -12.56
CA THR A 593 -6.52 -21.78 -12.65
C THR A 593 -6.92 -21.24 -11.27
N ALA A 594 -7.13 -22.11 -10.27
CA ALA A 594 -7.44 -21.69 -8.90
C ALA A 594 -6.24 -21.00 -8.23
N THR A 595 -5.02 -21.47 -8.46
CA THR A 595 -3.79 -20.82 -7.99
C THR A 595 -3.67 -19.39 -8.54
N ILE A 596 -3.99 -19.18 -9.82
CA ILE A 596 -4.05 -17.83 -10.41
C ILE A 596 -5.10 -16.96 -9.72
N SER A 597 -6.25 -17.50 -9.33
CA SER A 597 -7.27 -16.74 -8.58
C SER A 597 -6.72 -16.18 -7.26
N ASN A 598 -6.01 -17.03 -6.51
CA ASN A 598 -5.50 -16.67 -5.19
C ASN A 598 -4.37 -15.62 -5.25
N SER A 599 -3.73 -15.43 -6.42
CA SER A 599 -2.68 -14.44 -6.64
C SER A 599 -3.08 -13.00 -6.30
N VAL A 600 -4.36 -12.68 -6.43
CA VAL A 600 -4.84 -11.33 -6.21
C VAL A 600 -4.73 -10.92 -4.74
N ASN A 601 -5.03 -11.82 -3.79
CA ASN A 601 -4.84 -11.55 -2.36
C ASN A 601 -3.36 -11.31 -2.02
N ILE A 602 -2.46 -12.00 -2.72
CA ILE A 602 -1.02 -11.84 -2.55
C ILE A 602 -0.56 -10.47 -3.05
N ILE A 603 -1.01 -10.04 -4.23
CA ILE A 603 -0.68 -8.72 -4.78
C ILE A 603 -1.17 -7.60 -3.84
N ILE A 604 -2.39 -7.71 -3.29
CA ILE A 604 -2.92 -6.75 -2.31
C ILE A 604 -2.05 -6.70 -1.06
N SER A 605 -1.74 -7.87 -0.50
CA SER A 605 -0.93 -7.99 0.70
C SER A 605 0.45 -7.34 0.48
N LEU A 606 1.12 -7.67 -0.63
CA LEU A 606 2.42 -7.09 -0.99
C LEU A 606 2.36 -5.57 -1.12
N LEU A 607 1.41 -5.04 -1.89
CA LEU A 607 1.27 -3.59 -2.09
C LEU A 607 0.98 -2.87 -0.76
N SER A 608 -0.01 -3.33 0.00
CA SER A 608 -0.41 -2.71 1.27
C SER A 608 0.73 -2.71 2.29
N ASN A 609 1.45 -3.82 2.41
CA ASN A 609 2.56 -3.93 3.34
C ASN A 609 3.77 -3.13 2.87
N ALA A 610 4.08 -3.12 1.57
CA ALA A 610 5.15 -2.30 1.01
C ALA A 610 4.88 -0.80 1.22
N ILE A 611 3.67 -0.32 0.96
CA ILE A 611 3.29 1.08 1.20
C ILE A 611 3.41 1.42 2.68
N THR A 612 2.96 0.52 3.57
CA THR A 612 3.08 0.71 5.03
C THR A 612 4.55 0.81 5.45
N ILE A 613 5.40 -0.10 4.96
CA ILE A 613 6.85 -0.08 5.23
C ILE A 613 7.48 1.22 4.72
N ILE A 614 7.21 1.62 3.48
CA ILE A 614 7.73 2.87 2.89
C ILE A 614 7.29 4.08 3.71
N GLY A 615 6.01 4.18 4.06
CA GLY A 615 5.48 5.29 4.84
C GLY A 615 6.12 5.40 6.22
N VAL A 616 6.32 4.25 6.88
CA VAL A 616 7.03 4.18 8.15
C VAL A 616 8.50 4.62 8.02
N PHE A 617 9.21 4.18 6.98
CA PHE A 617 10.60 4.61 6.75
C PHE A 617 10.71 6.10 6.43
N ILE A 618 9.77 6.66 5.67
CA ILE A 618 9.69 8.10 5.43
C ILE A 618 9.56 8.85 6.77
N TYR A 619 8.67 8.40 7.65
CA TYR A 619 8.52 9.01 8.97
C TYR A 619 9.78 8.86 9.81
N LEU A 620 10.39 7.68 9.83
CA LEU A 620 11.63 7.46 10.57
C LEU A 620 12.75 8.36 10.04
N GLY A 621 12.81 8.62 8.73
CA GLY A 621 13.69 9.61 8.13
C GLY A 621 13.42 11.05 8.57
N THR A 622 12.17 11.39 8.95
CA THR A 622 11.85 12.71 9.53
C THR A 622 12.38 12.87 10.95
N ILE A 623 12.48 11.77 11.70
CA ILE A 623 13.07 11.74 13.05
C ILE A 623 14.59 11.73 12.95
N SER A 624 15.15 10.82 12.14
CA SER A 624 16.59 10.66 11.96
C SER A 624 16.90 9.91 10.67
N LEU A 625 17.51 10.62 9.71
CA LEU A 625 17.99 10.01 8.47
C LEU A 625 19.06 8.95 8.74
N THR A 626 19.91 9.14 9.75
CA THR A 626 20.96 8.17 10.10
C THR A 626 20.35 6.87 10.63
N ALA A 627 19.41 6.94 11.58
CA ALA A 627 18.68 5.77 12.07
C ALA A 627 17.97 5.03 10.92
N MET A 628 17.37 5.77 9.98
CA MET A 628 16.71 5.21 8.80
C MET A 628 17.68 4.41 7.93
N PHE A 629 18.83 4.98 7.58
CA PHE A 629 19.82 4.28 6.76
C PHE A 629 20.47 3.10 7.49
N SER A 630 20.73 3.21 8.80
CA SER A 630 21.25 2.10 9.60
C SER A 630 20.28 0.93 9.62
N ILE A 631 18.99 1.17 9.87
CA ILE A 631 17.96 0.13 9.87
C ILE A 631 17.79 -0.47 8.47
N LEU A 632 17.75 0.35 7.41
CA LEU A 632 17.68 -0.13 6.03
C LEU A 632 18.87 -1.02 5.66
N SER A 633 20.06 -0.68 6.14
CA SER A 633 21.29 -1.46 5.90
C SER A 633 21.21 -2.85 6.54
N VAL A 634 20.72 -2.92 7.79
CA VAL A 634 20.49 -4.20 8.48
C VAL A 634 19.44 -5.03 7.75
N ILE A 635 18.31 -4.41 7.37
CA ILE A 635 17.24 -5.08 6.62
C ILE A 635 17.77 -5.62 5.29
N LEU A 636 18.54 -4.82 4.53
CA LEU A 636 19.09 -5.25 3.24
C LEU A 636 20.07 -6.42 3.38
N CYS A 637 20.95 -6.37 4.38
CA CYS A 637 21.92 -7.44 4.66
C CYS A 637 21.20 -8.77 4.94
N VAL A 638 20.21 -8.74 5.83
CA VAL A 638 19.50 -9.97 6.23
C VAL A 638 18.48 -10.39 5.17
N ALA A 639 17.85 -9.47 4.43
CA ALA A 639 17.03 -9.79 3.27
C ALA A 639 17.84 -10.49 2.16
N THR A 640 19.10 -10.09 1.97
CA THR A 640 20.03 -10.77 1.05
C THR A 640 20.34 -12.19 1.52
N LEU A 641 20.62 -12.36 2.82
CA LEU A 641 20.84 -13.67 3.43
C LEU A 641 19.58 -14.56 3.26
N TYR A 642 18.41 -14.01 3.56
CA TYR A 642 17.11 -14.66 3.38
C TYR A 642 16.90 -15.10 1.92
N PHE A 643 17.14 -14.22 0.95
CA PHE A 643 16.99 -14.52 -0.47
C PHE A 643 17.90 -15.68 -0.91
N ILE A 644 19.16 -15.70 -0.47
CA ILE A 644 20.11 -16.77 -0.78
C ILE A 644 19.65 -18.11 -0.22
N ILE A 645 19.14 -18.15 1.03
CA ILE A 645 18.68 -19.39 1.68
C ILE A 645 17.33 -19.84 1.10
N SER A 646 16.43 -18.90 0.81
CA SER A 646 15.12 -19.16 0.21
C SER A 646 15.25 -19.80 -1.17
N LYS A 647 16.15 -19.27 -2.03
CA LYS A 647 16.40 -19.85 -3.36
C LYS A 647 16.83 -21.32 -3.32
N ARG A 648 17.63 -21.70 -2.32
CA ARG A 648 18.04 -23.11 -2.11
C ARG A 648 16.90 -23.98 -1.61
N THR A 649 16.03 -23.42 -0.78
CA THR A 649 14.88 -24.14 -0.21
C THR A 649 13.82 -24.45 -1.27
N ASN A 650 13.64 -23.56 -2.26
CA ASN A 650 12.70 -23.78 -3.36
C ASN A 650 13.02 -25.07 -4.15
N ILE A 651 14.30 -25.39 -4.35
CA ILE A 651 14.72 -26.63 -5.04
C ILE A 651 14.26 -27.88 -4.26
N LEU A 652 14.24 -27.83 -2.93
CA LEU A 652 13.79 -28.96 -2.10
C LEU A 652 12.28 -29.16 -2.19
N PHE A 653 11.52 -28.07 -2.31
CA PHE A 653 10.08 -28.15 -2.57
C PHE A 653 9.78 -28.73 -3.95
N GLU A 654 10.61 -28.45 -4.96
CA GLU A 654 10.52 -29.10 -6.28
C GLU A 654 10.69 -30.62 -6.14
N GLN A 655 11.74 -31.07 -5.44
CA GLN A 655 11.99 -32.50 -5.22
C GLN A 655 10.86 -33.21 -4.45
N ALA A 656 10.30 -32.57 -3.42
CA ALA A 656 9.15 -33.11 -2.68
C ALA A 656 7.91 -33.22 -3.57
N ARG A 657 7.72 -32.25 -4.48
CA ARG A 657 6.62 -32.24 -5.43
C ARG A 657 6.74 -33.33 -6.48
N ASP A 658 7.95 -33.67 -6.92
CA ASP A 658 8.17 -34.79 -7.84
C ASP A 658 7.70 -36.12 -7.24
N SER A 659 8.03 -36.37 -5.97
CA SER A 659 7.50 -37.54 -5.23
C SER A 659 5.97 -37.48 -5.09
N ALA A 660 5.37 -36.30 -4.94
CA ALA A 660 3.91 -36.16 -4.90
C ALA A 660 3.24 -36.48 -6.26
N ASN A 661 3.91 -36.17 -7.37
CA ASN A 661 3.45 -36.53 -8.71
C ASN A 661 3.52 -38.05 -8.91
N VAL A 662 4.60 -38.71 -8.46
CA VAL A 662 4.72 -40.17 -8.49
C VAL A 662 3.64 -40.83 -7.64
N PHE A 663 3.38 -40.32 -6.43
CA PHE A 663 2.30 -40.80 -5.59
C PHE A 663 0.94 -40.67 -6.28
N SER A 664 0.64 -39.52 -6.91
CA SER A 664 -0.61 -39.34 -7.68
C SER A 664 -0.74 -40.34 -8.83
N ARG A 665 0.36 -40.65 -9.51
CA ARG A 665 0.40 -41.69 -10.56
C ARG A 665 0.11 -43.08 -10.00
N LEU A 666 0.68 -43.44 -8.84
CA LEU A 666 0.38 -44.70 -8.15
C LEU A 666 -1.08 -44.76 -7.68
N ILE A 667 -1.65 -43.66 -7.18
CA ILE A 667 -3.07 -43.63 -6.83
C ILE A 667 -3.96 -43.85 -8.06
N ASN A 668 -3.65 -43.22 -9.19
CA ASN A 668 -4.38 -43.50 -10.44
C ASN A 668 -4.21 -44.96 -10.87
N GLY A 669 -3.00 -45.52 -10.78
CA GLY A 669 -2.74 -46.93 -11.03
C GLY A 669 -3.55 -47.86 -10.13
N LEU A 670 -3.69 -47.53 -8.85
CA LEU A 670 -4.54 -48.25 -7.90
C LEU A 670 -6.02 -48.17 -8.29
N LEU A 671 -6.53 -46.98 -8.65
CA LEU A 671 -7.94 -46.77 -8.99
C LEU A 671 -8.33 -47.55 -10.26
N TYR A 672 -7.51 -47.49 -11.32
CA TYR A 672 -7.80 -48.21 -12.57
C TYR A 672 -7.43 -49.70 -12.50
N GLY A 673 -6.35 -50.03 -11.79
CA GLY A 673 -5.81 -51.38 -11.63
C GLY A 673 -6.37 -52.15 -10.44
N PHE A 674 -7.36 -51.61 -9.72
CA PHE A 674 -7.84 -52.19 -8.47
C PHE A 674 -8.31 -53.64 -8.63
N LYS A 675 -8.97 -53.94 -9.75
CA LYS A 675 -9.43 -55.29 -10.08
C LYS A 675 -8.26 -56.25 -10.25
N GLU A 676 -7.21 -55.83 -10.95
CA GLU A 676 -5.99 -56.63 -11.19
C GLU A 676 -5.22 -56.90 -9.90
N LEU A 677 -5.04 -55.86 -9.08
CA LEU A 677 -4.43 -55.97 -7.76
C LEU A 677 -5.28 -56.86 -6.84
N SER A 678 -6.60 -56.88 -7.01
CA SER A 678 -7.50 -57.69 -6.18
C SER A 678 -7.33 -59.20 -6.33
N LEU A 679 -6.78 -59.66 -7.46
CA LEU A 679 -6.66 -61.08 -7.79
C LEU A 679 -5.51 -61.80 -7.08
N SER A 680 -4.50 -61.08 -6.57
CA SER A 680 -3.33 -61.69 -5.92
C SER A 680 -2.88 -60.91 -4.69
N GLY A 681 -2.81 -61.61 -3.56
CA GLY A 681 -2.23 -61.06 -2.34
C GLY A 681 -0.77 -60.62 -2.50
N LEU A 682 0.00 -61.32 -3.36
CA LEU A 682 1.39 -60.96 -3.67
C LEU A 682 1.46 -59.63 -4.43
N LYS A 683 0.61 -59.44 -5.46
CA LYS A 683 0.50 -58.17 -6.20
C LYS A 683 0.08 -57.02 -5.28
N LYS A 684 -0.90 -57.23 -4.39
CA LYS A 684 -1.26 -56.23 -3.37
C LYS A 684 -0.08 -55.89 -2.49
N LYS A 685 0.68 -56.89 -2.04
CA LYS A 685 1.83 -56.69 -1.16
C LYS A 685 2.94 -55.91 -1.86
N GLU A 686 3.32 -56.27 -3.08
CA GLU A 686 4.34 -55.57 -3.88
C GLU A 686 3.91 -54.13 -4.21
N TYR A 687 2.66 -53.95 -4.63
CA TYR A 687 2.12 -52.61 -4.92
C TYR A 687 2.03 -51.75 -3.67
N THR A 688 1.59 -52.32 -2.54
CA THR A 688 1.57 -51.63 -1.24
C THR A 688 3.00 -51.26 -0.83
N PHE A 689 3.99 -52.12 -1.05
CA PHE A 689 5.39 -51.82 -0.77
C PHE A 689 5.92 -50.66 -1.63
N GLU A 690 5.57 -50.61 -2.92
CA GLU A 690 5.91 -49.48 -3.80
C GLU A 690 5.25 -48.17 -3.35
N VAL A 691 3.96 -48.23 -2.98
CA VAL A 691 3.22 -47.09 -2.44
C VAL A 691 3.81 -46.63 -1.11
N GLU A 692 4.11 -47.54 -0.18
CA GLU A 692 4.78 -47.25 1.09
C GLU A 692 6.14 -46.61 0.87
N GLY A 693 6.93 -47.13 -0.06
CA GLY A 693 8.22 -46.54 -0.47
C GLY A 693 8.06 -45.10 -0.94
N CYS A 694 7.13 -44.85 -1.87
CA CYS A 694 6.84 -43.51 -2.36
C CYS A 694 6.30 -42.56 -1.27
N CYS A 695 5.40 -43.05 -0.41
CA CYS A 695 4.88 -42.29 0.73
C CYS A 695 5.98 -41.92 1.72
N SER A 696 6.92 -42.84 1.99
CA SER A 696 8.07 -42.58 2.87
C SER A 696 8.98 -41.51 2.27
N GLU A 697 9.30 -41.60 0.98
CA GLU A 697 10.13 -40.63 0.29
C GLU A 697 9.46 -39.25 0.22
N LEU A 698 8.16 -39.21 -0.08
CA LEU A 698 7.36 -37.99 -0.07
C LEU A 698 7.34 -37.36 1.33
N ARG A 699 7.10 -38.15 2.38
CA ARG A 699 7.13 -37.69 3.77
C ARG A 699 8.50 -37.10 4.12
N ASP A 700 9.57 -37.81 3.82
CA ASP A 700 10.92 -37.44 4.21
C ASP A 700 11.41 -36.20 3.45
N LYS A 701 11.18 -36.14 2.13
CA LYS A 701 11.49 -34.95 1.30
C LYS A 701 10.63 -33.75 1.69
N SER A 702 9.33 -33.94 1.92
CA SER A 702 8.43 -32.86 2.35
C SER A 702 8.81 -32.34 3.73
N SER A 703 9.10 -33.25 4.67
CA SER A 703 9.58 -32.90 6.01
C SER A 703 10.90 -32.13 5.93
N PHE A 704 11.86 -32.60 5.15
CA PHE A 704 13.13 -31.91 4.95
C PHE A 704 12.94 -30.51 4.34
N ALA A 705 12.09 -30.37 3.32
CA ALA A 705 11.78 -29.08 2.71
C ALA A 705 11.09 -28.12 3.71
N LEU A 706 10.10 -28.60 4.46
CA LEU A 706 9.40 -27.82 5.49
C LEU A 706 10.34 -27.40 6.63
N ILE A 707 11.21 -28.29 7.12
CA ILE A 707 12.22 -27.95 8.14
C ILE A 707 13.20 -26.91 7.60
N LYS A 708 13.65 -27.02 6.35
CA LYS A 708 14.50 -25.99 5.72
C LYS A 708 13.77 -24.67 5.55
N PHE A 709 12.46 -24.69 5.25
CA PHE A 709 11.63 -23.51 5.22
C PHE A 709 11.48 -22.86 6.60
N VAL A 710 11.31 -23.64 7.67
CA VAL A 710 11.33 -23.12 9.05
C VAL A 710 12.65 -22.40 9.34
N ASN A 711 13.79 -22.95 8.89
CA ASN A 711 15.07 -22.25 9.04
C ASN A 711 15.12 -20.92 8.27
N VAL A 712 14.53 -20.84 7.07
CA VAL A 712 14.40 -19.58 6.31
C VAL A 712 13.51 -18.58 7.06
N PHE A 713 12.40 -19.05 7.64
CA PHE A 713 11.49 -18.24 8.44
C PHE A 713 12.17 -17.70 9.71
N LEU A 714 12.87 -18.54 10.46
CA LEU A 714 13.62 -18.16 11.67
C LEU A 714 14.72 -17.13 11.37
N VAL A 715 15.36 -17.21 10.20
CA VAL A 715 16.29 -16.18 9.72
C VAL A 715 15.57 -14.83 9.51
N GLY A 716 14.34 -14.86 9.00
CA GLY A 716 13.49 -13.68 8.85
C GLY A 716 13.03 -13.09 10.18
N GLU A 717 12.69 -13.92 11.18
CA GLU A 717 12.33 -13.46 12.52
C GLU A 717 13.54 -12.88 13.28
N THR A 718 14.70 -13.52 13.18
CA THR A 718 15.94 -13.02 13.79
C THR A 718 16.38 -11.70 13.18
N LEU A 719 16.06 -11.41 11.91
CA LEU A 719 16.25 -10.08 11.30
C LEU A 719 15.61 -8.98 12.17
N LEU A 720 14.35 -9.17 12.55
CA LEU A 720 13.55 -8.17 13.25
C LEU A 720 14.09 -7.93 14.67
N ILE A 721 14.49 -9.01 15.34
CA ILE A 721 15.14 -8.94 16.65
C ILE A 721 16.50 -8.23 16.54
N MET A 722 17.30 -8.54 15.52
CA MET A 722 18.59 -7.87 15.29
C MET A 722 18.41 -6.37 15.01
N VAL A 723 17.38 -5.99 14.26
CA VAL A 723 17.02 -4.56 14.05
C VAL A 723 16.65 -3.91 15.38
N LEU A 724 15.84 -4.56 16.21
CA LEU A 724 15.49 -4.07 17.55
C LEU A 724 16.73 -3.91 18.44
N CYS A 725 17.64 -4.90 18.43
CA CYS A 725 18.91 -4.84 19.15
C CYS A 725 19.80 -3.70 18.65
N THR A 726 19.87 -3.48 17.33
CA THR A 726 20.63 -2.37 16.74
C THR A 726 20.05 -1.04 17.24
N VAL A 727 18.74 -0.87 17.23
CA VAL A 727 18.13 0.37 17.72
C VAL A 727 18.28 0.54 19.23
N SER A 728 18.24 -0.54 20.00
CA SER A 728 18.28 -0.45 21.47
C SER A 728 19.68 -0.33 22.04
N PHE A 729 20.69 -0.90 21.38
CA PHE A 729 22.07 -0.97 21.90
C PHE A 729 23.07 -0.21 21.03
N VAL A 730 22.94 -0.29 19.71
CA VAL A 730 23.92 0.30 18.78
C VAL A 730 23.65 1.77 18.53
N ILE A 731 22.40 2.14 18.25
CA ILE A 731 22.05 3.53 17.94
C ILE A 731 22.37 4.47 19.12
N PRO A 732 22.03 4.15 20.38
CA PRO A 732 22.37 5.02 21.51
C PRO A 732 23.88 5.11 21.74
N PHE A 733 24.63 4.06 21.38
CA PHE A 733 26.09 4.06 21.46
C PHE A 733 26.74 4.89 20.34
N LEU A 734 26.28 4.75 19.09
CA LEU A 734 26.81 5.50 17.94
C LEU A 734 26.35 6.96 17.93
N PHE A 735 25.17 7.23 18.48
CA PHE A 735 24.50 8.53 18.46
C PHE A 735 23.91 8.84 19.83
N PRO A 736 24.76 9.12 20.85
CA PRO A 736 24.30 9.44 22.20
C PRO A 736 23.45 10.72 22.27
N GLU A 737 23.50 11.55 21.24
CA GLU A 737 22.70 12.77 21.09
C GLU A 737 21.19 12.50 20.87
N ILE A 738 20.78 11.27 20.53
CA ILE A 738 19.36 10.95 20.30
C ILE A 738 18.64 10.77 21.64
N PRO A 739 17.66 11.62 21.98
CA PRO A 739 16.97 11.52 23.27
C PRO A 739 16.13 10.25 23.39
N ASN A 740 16.04 9.72 24.62
CA ASN A 740 15.41 8.44 24.94
C ASN A 740 13.97 8.30 24.43
N TYR A 741 13.15 9.36 24.48
CA TYR A 741 11.78 9.32 24.00
C TYR A 741 11.69 9.08 22.47
N LYS A 742 12.66 9.58 21.69
CA LYS A 742 12.76 9.29 20.24
C LYS A 742 13.12 7.83 20.02
N LEU A 743 14.03 7.27 20.82
CA LEU A 743 14.39 5.86 20.76
C LEU A 743 13.18 4.96 21.06
N PHE A 744 12.38 5.29 22.08
CA PHE A 744 11.12 4.57 22.37
C PHE A 744 10.14 4.64 21.19
N GLY A 745 9.98 5.80 20.55
CA GLY A 745 9.18 5.95 19.33
C GLY A 745 9.68 5.05 18.19
N ILE A 746 10.99 5.03 17.94
CA ILE A 746 11.61 4.16 16.92
C ILE A 746 11.39 2.67 17.24
N ILE A 747 11.50 2.27 18.51
CA ILE A 747 11.25 0.89 18.94
C ILE A 747 9.79 0.49 18.66
N MET A 748 8.81 1.33 19.02
CA MET A 748 7.39 1.07 18.74
C MET A 748 7.11 0.90 17.24
N ILE A 749 7.74 1.74 16.41
CA ILE A 749 7.65 1.66 14.96
C ILE A 749 8.17 0.31 14.43
N ILE A 750 9.33 -0.14 14.93
CA ILE A 750 9.94 -1.41 14.52
C ILE A 750 9.06 -2.59 14.94
N LEU A 751 8.51 -2.57 16.17
CA LEU A 751 7.58 -3.59 16.64
C LEU A 751 6.34 -3.68 15.75
N TYR A 752 5.84 -2.55 15.27
CA TYR A 752 4.75 -2.52 14.31
C TYR A 752 5.14 -3.13 12.95
N LEU A 753 6.35 -2.84 12.45
CA LEU A 753 6.85 -3.34 11.17
C LEU A 753 6.99 -4.89 11.12
N ILE A 754 7.06 -5.56 12.26
CA ILE A 754 7.10 -7.04 12.34
C ILE A 754 5.94 -7.66 11.55
N GLY A 755 4.71 -7.14 11.71
CA GLY A 755 3.53 -7.66 11.04
C GLY A 755 3.60 -7.57 9.51
N PRO A 756 3.73 -6.36 8.93
CA PRO A 756 3.88 -6.15 7.49
C PRO A 756 5.06 -6.91 6.87
N ILE A 757 6.21 -6.98 7.56
CA ILE A 757 7.38 -7.71 7.07
C ILE A 757 7.07 -9.21 7.00
N ASN A 758 6.56 -9.80 8.07
CA ASN A 758 6.18 -11.22 8.09
C ASN A 758 5.12 -11.54 7.04
N ALA A 759 4.16 -10.65 6.82
CA ALA A 759 3.16 -10.81 5.77
C ALA A 759 3.79 -10.86 4.37
N ILE A 760 4.80 -10.03 4.08
CA ILE A 760 5.55 -10.10 2.80
C ILE A 760 6.32 -11.43 2.71
N LEU A 761 7.06 -11.81 3.76
CA LEU A 761 7.87 -13.04 3.76
C LEU A 761 7.01 -14.28 3.49
N ASN A 762 5.82 -14.34 4.10
CA ASN A 762 4.88 -15.45 3.96
C ASN A 762 4.23 -15.52 2.56
N THR A 763 4.27 -14.44 1.75
CA THR A 763 3.74 -14.48 0.38
C THR A 763 4.70 -15.08 -0.64
N ILE A 764 6.00 -15.14 -0.35
CA ILE A 764 7.04 -15.57 -1.32
C ILE A 764 6.80 -16.96 -1.89
N PRO A 765 6.51 -18.02 -1.10
CA PRO A 765 6.23 -19.35 -1.64
C PRO A 765 5.03 -19.34 -2.60
N SER A 766 4.02 -18.51 -2.28
CA SER A 766 2.82 -18.41 -3.10
C SER A 766 3.11 -17.74 -4.45
N ILE A 767 4.01 -16.75 -4.50
CA ILE A 767 4.47 -16.13 -5.77
C ILE A 767 5.14 -17.17 -6.66
N VAL A 768 6.00 -18.03 -6.09
CA VAL A 768 6.64 -19.10 -6.85
C VAL A 768 5.60 -20.06 -7.43
N GLN A 769 4.60 -20.45 -6.64
CA GLN A 769 3.51 -21.31 -7.10
C GLN A 769 2.71 -20.68 -8.24
N ILE A 770 2.42 -19.38 -8.15
CA ILE A 770 1.72 -18.63 -9.21
C ILE A 770 2.51 -18.66 -10.52
N ASN A 771 3.82 -18.41 -10.46
CA ASN A 771 4.68 -18.45 -11.65
C ASN A 771 4.70 -19.83 -12.31
N VAL A 772 4.77 -20.90 -11.51
CA VAL A 772 4.73 -22.28 -12.02
C VAL A 772 3.39 -22.59 -12.68
N SER A 773 2.27 -22.31 -12.01
CA SER A 773 0.94 -22.54 -12.57
C SER A 773 0.71 -21.70 -13.84
N TRP A 774 1.19 -20.45 -13.88
CA TRP A 774 1.11 -19.61 -15.07
C TRP A 774 1.88 -20.20 -16.25
N ASN A 775 3.11 -20.66 -16.03
CA ASN A 775 3.91 -21.30 -17.08
C ASN A 775 3.23 -22.56 -17.60
N ARG A 776 2.69 -23.42 -16.72
CA ARG A 776 1.93 -24.61 -17.14
C ARG A 776 0.72 -24.29 -18.00
N ILE A 777 -0.06 -23.28 -17.59
CA ILE A 777 -1.21 -22.81 -18.37
C ILE A 777 -0.74 -22.29 -19.73
N LYS A 778 0.34 -21.52 -19.77
CA LYS A 778 0.91 -20.99 -21.02
C LYS A 778 1.37 -22.11 -21.95
N ASP A 779 2.14 -23.07 -21.43
CA ASP A 779 2.66 -24.22 -22.19
C ASP A 779 1.50 -25.06 -22.74
N PHE A 780 0.47 -25.29 -21.92
CA PHE A 780 -0.75 -25.98 -22.36
C PHE A 780 -1.50 -25.21 -23.47
N ILE A 781 -1.58 -23.87 -23.37
CA ILE A 781 -2.18 -23.02 -24.40
C ILE A 781 -1.36 -23.04 -25.71
N GLU A 782 -0.04 -23.17 -25.64
CA GLU A 782 0.86 -23.22 -26.80
C GLU A 782 0.84 -24.59 -27.49
N GLU A 783 0.69 -25.66 -26.73
CA GLU A 783 0.54 -27.03 -27.22
C GLU A 783 -0.83 -27.24 -27.90
N ILE A 784 -1.90 -26.68 -27.30
CA ILE A 784 -3.25 -26.62 -27.87
C ILE A 784 -3.39 -25.36 -28.73
N LYS A 785 -2.63 -25.31 -29.82
CA LYS A 785 -2.88 -24.35 -30.91
C LYS A 785 -4.14 -24.78 -31.66
N PRO A 786 -5.16 -23.92 -31.76
CA PRO A 786 -6.38 -24.25 -32.49
C PRO A 786 -6.06 -24.40 -33.98
N ASP A 787 -6.46 -25.53 -34.56
CA ASP A 787 -6.40 -25.76 -36.02
C ASP A 787 -7.66 -25.23 -36.73
N LEU A 788 -8.61 -24.70 -35.96
CA LEU A 788 -9.99 -24.41 -36.35
C LEU A 788 -10.42 -22.97 -36.03
N LYS A 789 -11.31 -22.40 -36.86
CA LYS A 789 -12.08 -21.18 -36.56
C LYS A 789 -13.52 -21.55 -36.23
N LEU A 790 -14.05 -20.99 -35.14
CA LEU A 790 -15.39 -21.30 -34.60
C LEU A 790 -16.54 -20.98 -35.60
N THR A 791 -16.31 -20.05 -36.54
CA THR A 791 -17.25 -19.68 -37.61
C THR A 791 -17.43 -20.75 -38.67
N ASP A 792 -16.46 -21.65 -38.84
CA ASP A 792 -16.52 -22.71 -39.85
C ASP A 792 -17.36 -23.89 -39.35
N ILE A 793 -17.42 -24.11 -38.02
CA ILE A 793 -18.21 -25.17 -37.37
C ILE A 793 -19.72 -24.91 -37.45
N LEU A 794 -20.16 -23.65 -37.31
CA LEU A 794 -21.60 -23.33 -37.31
C LEU A 794 -22.23 -23.32 -38.72
N LYS A 795 -21.43 -23.35 -39.78
CA LYS A 795 -21.91 -23.36 -41.18
C LYS A 795 -22.20 -24.75 -41.72
N SER A 796 -21.71 -25.83 -41.09
CA SER A 796 -21.77 -27.20 -41.60
C SER A 796 -23.08 -27.96 -41.31
N LYS A 797 -24.20 -27.27 -41.04
CA LYS A 797 -25.50 -27.94 -40.82
C LYS A 797 -26.01 -28.58 -42.12
N ASN A 798 -25.59 -29.82 -42.38
CA ASN A 798 -26.07 -30.66 -43.48
C ASN A 798 -27.27 -31.53 -43.07
N HIS A 799 -28.17 -31.01 -42.23
CA HIS A 799 -29.42 -31.69 -41.90
C HIS A 799 -30.32 -31.70 -43.14
N GLY A 800 -30.44 -32.87 -43.78
CA GLY A 800 -31.34 -33.10 -44.93
C GLY A 800 -30.67 -33.60 -46.22
N ILE A 801 -29.33 -33.70 -46.27
CA ILE A 801 -28.64 -34.26 -47.45
C ILE A 801 -28.77 -35.79 -47.41
N HIS A 802 -29.47 -36.38 -48.38
CA HIS A 802 -29.50 -37.82 -48.56
C HIS A 802 -28.17 -38.31 -49.16
N VAL A 803 -27.45 -39.18 -48.45
CA VAL A 803 -26.18 -39.76 -48.92
C VAL A 803 -26.50 -40.93 -49.85
N LYS A 804 -26.17 -40.79 -51.15
CA LYS A 804 -26.32 -41.83 -52.18
C LYS A 804 -25.04 -42.65 -52.35
N SER A 805 -23.88 -42.05 -52.13
CA SER A 805 -22.59 -42.76 -52.19
C SER A 805 -21.52 -42.10 -51.32
N LEU A 806 -20.64 -42.92 -50.76
CA LEU A 806 -19.41 -42.56 -50.06
C LEU A 806 -18.23 -43.18 -50.82
N SER A 807 -17.35 -42.34 -51.38
CA SER A 807 -16.17 -42.77 -52.14
C SER A 807 -14.89 -42.31 -51.45
N VAL A 808 -13.96 -43.22 -51.23
CA VAL A 808 -12.66 -43.02 -50.60
C VAL A 808 -11.60 -43.26 -51.66
N GLN A 809 -10.73 -42.28 -51.88
CA GLN A 809 -9.74 -42.29 -52.96
C GLN A 809 -8.33 -42.12 -52.39
N GLY A 810 -7.52 -43.17 -52.46
CA GLY A 810 -6.10 -43.16 -52.12
C GLY A 810 -5.77 -42.78 -50.68
N LEU A 811 -6.67 -43.05 -49.72
CA LEU A 811 -6.54 -42.57 -48.35
C LEU A 811 -5.35 -43.24 -47.65
N MET A 812 -4.37 -42.45 -47.19
CA MET A 812 -3.21 -42.94 -46.45
C MET A 812 -3.01 -42.20 -45.13
N PHE A 813 -2.61 -42.94 -44.10
CA PHE A 813 -2.28 -42.40 -42.78
C PHE A 813 -1.05 -43.09 -42.19
N GLU A 814 -0.18 -42.29 -41.60
CA GLU A 814 1.02 -42.73 -40.90
C GLU A 814 1.08 -42.09 -39.50
N TYR A 815 1.29 -42.90 -38.47
CA TYR A 815 1.51 -42.40 -37.12
C TYR A 815 2.88 -41.70 -37.05
N GLU A 816 2.94 -40.55 -36.36
CA GLU A 816 4.19 -39.83 -36.11
C GLU A 816 5.16 -40.71 -35.29
N LYS A 817 6.44 -40.77 -35.71
CA LYS A 817 7.47 -41.63 -35.09
C LYS A 817 7.65 -41.33 -33.59
N GLY A 818 7.51 -42.35 -32.74
CA GLY A 818 8.17 -42.44 -31.45
C GLY A 818 9.59 -43.00 -31.59
N GLN A 819 10.44 -42.86 -30.57
CA GLN A 819 11.79 -43.42 -30.54
C GLN A 819 11.77 -44.97 -30.47
N GLU A 820 11.48 -45.67 -31.57
CA GLU A 820 11.88 -47.05 -31.93
C GLU A 820 11.12 -47.50 -33.22
N ASP A 821 11.68 -48.47 -33.96
CA ASP A 821 11.49 -48.77 -35.39
C ASP A 821 10.06 -49.16 -35.88
N ASP A 822 9.86 -48.92 -37.20
CA ASP A 822 8.69 -49.13 -38.08
C ASP A 822 7.36 -48.44 -37.69
N SER A 823 7.10 -47.27 -38.30
CA SER A 823 5.80 -46.58 -38.22
C SER A 823 4.71 -47.38 -38.94
N PHE A 824 3.72 -47.87 -38.19
CA PHE A 824 2.52 -48.51 -38.75
C PHE A 824 1.78 -47.53 -39.69
N LYS A 825 1.49 -47.98 -40.91
CA LYS A 825 0.80 -47.19 -41.95
C LYS A 825 -0.51 -47.86 -42.34
N VAL A 826 -1.54 -47.06 -42.58
CA VAL A 826 -2.81 -47.50 -43.14
C VAL A 826 -2.97 -46.89 -44.54
N GLY A 827 -3.26 -47.73 -45.54
CA GLY A 827 -3.51 -47.33 -46.92
C GLY A 827 -2.41 -47.69 -47.93
N PRO A 828 -2.56 -47.27 -49.20
CA PRO A 828 -3.67 -46.49 -49.73
C PRO A 828 -4.99 -47.28 -49.74
N ILE A 829 -6.06 -46.67 -49.21
CA ILE A 829 -7.41 -47.25 -49.18
C ILE A 829 -8.25 -46.65 -50.31
N ASN A 830 -8.85 -47.51 -51.13
CA ASN A 830 -9.83 -47.15 -52.14
C ASN A 830 -11.12 -47.92 -51.87
N LEU A 831 -12.23 -47.22 -51.66
CA LEU A 831 -13.48 -47.83 -51.20
C LEU A 831 -14.67 -47.02 -51.71
N ASN A 832 -15.64 -47.64 -52.37
CA ASN A 832 -16.91 -47.00 -52.71
C ASN A 832 -18.07 -47.74 -52.04
N ILE A 833 -18.98 -47.03 -51.39
CA ILE A 833 -20.14 -47.60 -50.67
C ILE A 833 -21.39 -46.85 -51.11
N ASN A 834 -22.42 -47.58 -51.52
CA ASN A 834 -23.68 -46.99 -51.96
C ASN A 834 -24.68 -46.84 -50.80
N GLY A 835 -25.61 -45.90 -50.91
CA GLY A 835 -26.74 -45.76 -49.96
C GLY A 835 -27.57 -47.04 -49.94
N GLY A 836 -27.89 -47.54 -48.74
CA GLY A 836 -28.57 -48.83 -48.56
C GLY A 836 -27.66 -50.06 -48.68
N GLU A 837 -26.34 -49.88 -48.53
CA GLU A 837 -25.33 -50.97 -48.47
C GLU A 837 -24.87 -51.19 -47.02
N ILE A 838 -24.78 -52.47 -46.62
CA ILE A 838 -24.13 -52.89 -45.37
C ILE A 838 -22.72 -53.39 -45.69
N LEU A 839 -21.70 -52.67 -45.24
CA LEU A 839 -20.30 -53.03 -45.35
C LEU A 839 -19.78 -53.60 -44.03
N PHE A 840 -19.23 -54.81 -44.05
CA PHE A 840 -18.47 -55.35 -42.93
C PHE A 840 -16.97 -55.16 -43.14
N ILE A 841 -16.30 -54.67 -42.10
CA ILE A 841 -14.85 -54.55 -42.04
C ILE A 841 -14.33 -55.57 -41.02
N ILE A 842 -13.55 -56.52 -41.50
CA ILE A 842 -13.01 -57.62 -40.69
C ILE A 842 -11.48 -57.57 -40.71
N GLY A 843 -10.80 -58.32 -39.85
CA GLY A 843 -9.33 -58.39 -39.85
C GLY A 843 -8.76 -58.61 -38.45
N GLY A 844 -7.53 -59.08 -38.33
CA GLY A 844 -6.91 -59.36 -37.03
C GLY A 844 -6.79 -58.13 -36.11
N ASN A 845 -6.47 -58.35 -34.84
CA ASN A 845 -6.11 -57.26 -33.94
C ASN A 845 -4.84 -56.56 -34.48
N GLY A 846 -4.81 -55.23 -34.42
CA GLY A 846 -3.69 -54.44 -34.97
C GLY A 846 -3.67 -54.32 -36.50
N SER A 847 -4.67 -54.82 -37.24
CA SER A 847 -4.68 -54.72 -38.71
C SER A 847 -5.04 -53.33 -39.26
N GLY A 848 -5.41 -52.37 -38.40
CA GLY A 848 -5.72 -50.99 -38.77
C GLY A 848 -7.22 -50.64 -38.87
N LYS A 849 -8.12 -51.52 -38.42
CA LYS A 849 -9.60 -51.32 -38.47
C LYS A 849 -10.05 -50.04 -37.76
N SER A 850 -9.65 -49.84 -36.50
CA SER A 850 -10.03 -48.64 -35.73
C SER A 850 -9.39 -47.36 -36.28
N THR A 851 -8.15 -47.45 -36.79
CA THR A 851 -7.52 -46.32 -37.50
C THR A 851 -8.31 -45.95 -38.75
N LEU A 852 -8.77 -46.94 -39.54
CA LEU A 852 -9.64 -46.70 -40.69
C LEU A 852 -10.98 -46.09 -40.27
N ALA A 853 -11.58 -46.54 -39.16
CA ALA A 853 -12.79 -45.94 -38.61
C ALA A 853 -12.60 -44.45 -38.26
N ASN A 854 -11.50 -44.11 -37.60
CA ASN A 854 -11.15 -42.72 -37.26
C ASN A 854 -10.92 -41.86 -38.51
N LEU A 855 -10.37 -42.43 -39.58
CA LEU A 855 -10.20 -41.74 -40.86
C LEU A 855 -11.52 -41.51 -41.59
N LEU A 856 -12.39 -42.54 -41.67
CA LEU A 856 -13.69 -42.44 -42.33
C LEU A 856 -14.62 -41.41 -41.67
N THR A 857 -14.53 -41.29 -40.35
CA THR A 857 -15.34 -40.36 -39.55
C THR A 857 -14.75 -38.96 -39.46
N GLY A 858 -13.52 -38.76 -39.94
CA GLY A 858 -12.82 -37.48 -39.88
C GLY A 858 -12.21 -37.12 -38.52
N LEU A 859 -12.14 -38.07 -37.58
CA LEU A 859 -11.43 -37.88 -36.31
C LEU A 859 -9.91 -37.80 -36.50
N TYR A 860 -9.38 -38.57 -37.46
CA TYR A 860 -8.00 -38.47 -37.93
C TYR A 860 -7.95 -37.79 -39.29
N ILE A 861 -6.85 -37.08 -39.56
CA ILE A 861 -6.60 -36.43 -40.85
C ILE A 861 -5.63 -37.32 -41.63
N ALA A 862 -6.03 -37.73 -42.83
CA ALA A 862 -5.16 -38.50 -43.72
C ALA A 862 -3.95 -37.67 -44.18
N ASN A 863 -2.80 -38.31 -44.34
CA ASN A 863 -1.61 -37.71 -44.93
C ASN A 863 -1.77 -37.51 -46.44
N GLU A 864 -2.44 -38.44 -47.12
CA GLU A 864 -2.73 -38.39 -48.55
C GLU A 864 -4.13 -38.98 -48.85
N GLY A 865 -4.69 -38.62 -50.02
CA GLY A 865 -6.03 -39.05 -50.44
C GLY A 865 -7.17 -38.13 -49.96
N TYR A 866 -8.41 -38.48 -50.31
CA TYR A 866 -9.61 -37.73 -49.94
C TYR A 866 -10.87 -38.61 -49.91
N ILE A 867 -11.92 -38.10 -49.26
CA ILE A 867 -13.24 -38.74 -49.18
C ILE A 867 -14.27 -37.85 -49.88
N GLU A 868 -15.15 -38.46 -50.67
CA GLU A 868 -16.25 -37.82 -51.37
C GLU A 868 -17.59 -38.37 -50.89
N ILE A 869 -18.57 -37.50 -50.72
CA ILE A 869 -19.97 -37.85 -50.49
C ILE A 869 -20.77 -37.30 -51.67
N ASN A 870 -21.53 -38.16 -52.35
CA ASN A 870 -22.28 -37.81 -53.57
C ASN A 870 -21.41 -37.18 -54.68
N GLY A 871 -20.13 -37.59 -54.77
CA GLY A 871 -19.17 -37.07 -55.75
C GLY A 871 -18.53 -35.72 -55.40
N ASN A 872 -18.85 -35.14 -54.24
CA ASN A 872 -18.22 -33.92 -53.75
C ASN A 872 -17.18 -34.24 -52.69
N LYS A 873 -15.95 -33.72 -52.85
CA LYS A 873 -14.90 -33.84 -51.83
C LYS A 873 -15.36 -33.18 -50.54
N ILE A 874 -15.39 -33.96 -49.47
CA ILE A 874 -15.81 -33.48 -48.15
C ILE A 874 -14.58 -33.16 -47.33
N ASN A 875 -14.62 -32.01 -46.66
CA ASN A 875 -13.58 -31.68 -45.71
C ASN A 875 -13.65 -32.65 -44.52
N ASN A 876 -12.50 -33.11 -44.04
CA ASN A 876 -12.41 -33.99 -42.87
C ASN A 876 -13.25 -33.53 -41.68
N ARG A 877 -13.41 -32.20 -41.54
CA ARG A 877 -14.15 -31.53 -40.47
C ARG A 877 -15.66 -31.70 -40.57
N GLU A 878 -16.19 -31.89 -41.77
CA GLU A 878 -17.63 -32.04 -42.03
C GLU A 878 -18.04 -33.51 -42.10
N LEU A 879 -17.07 -34.43 -42.24
CA LEU A 879 -17.34 -35.86 -42.34
C LEU A 879 -18.16 -36.36 -41.15
N GLY A 880 -17.76 -36.02 -39.92
CA GLY A 880 -18.44 -36.46 -38.69
C GLY A 880 -19.93 -36.13 -38.63
N GLU A 881 -20.38 -35.03 -39.26
CA GLU A 881 -21.79 -34.61 -39.29
C GLU A 881 -22.70 -35.60 -40.08
N TYR A 882 -22.11 -36.46 -40.91
CA TYR A 882 -22.84 -37.49 -41.67
C TYR A 882 -22.95 -38.82 -40.92
N TYR A 883 -22.21 -38.99 -39.82
CA TYR A 883 -22.09 -40.26 -39.10
C TYR A 883 -22.88 -40.25 -37.78
N SER A 884 -23.42 -41.40 -37.44
CA SER A 884 -23.68 -41.79 -36.04
C SER A 884 -22.79 -42.99 -35.73
N THR A 885 -22.01 -42.90 -34.66
CA THR A 885 -20.98 -43.91 -34.40
C THR A 885 -21.08 -44.51 -33.00
N ILE A 886 -20.68 -45.78 -32.90
CA ILE A 886 -20.37 -46.41 -31.63
C ILE A 886 -19.00 -47.05 -31.77
N PHE A 887 -17.99 -46.39 -31.20
CA PHE A 887 -16.63 -46.93 -31.17
C PHE A 887 -16.50 -48.08 -30.16
N SER A 888 -15.45 -48.89 -30.28
CA SER A 888 -15.12 -49.95 -29.32
C SER A 888 -15.00 -49.40 -27.89
N ASN A 889 -14.31 -48.28 -27.70
CA ASN A 889 -14.33 -47.46 -26.48
C ASN A 889 -15.26 -46.24 -26.65
N ASP A 890 -16.55 -46.41 -26.36
CA ASP A 890 -17.55 -45.35 -26.41
C ASP A 890 -17.77 -44.67 -25.05
N HIS A 891 -18.23 -43.42 -25.09
CA HIS A 891 -18.65 -42.66 -23.91
C HIS A 891 -20.09 -42.19 -24.06
N ILE A 892 -20.90 -42.38 -23.02
CA ILE A 892 -22.27 -41.87 -22.94
C ILE A 892 -22.33 -40.71 -21.97
N PHE A 893 -22.72 -39.56 -22.47
CA PHE A 893 -23.08 -38.43 -21.64
C PHE A 893 -24.44 -38.66 -20.99
N LYS A 894 -24.59 -38.22 -19.74
CA LYS A 894 -25.89 -38.26 -19.06
C LYS A 894 -26.94 -37.41 -19.80
N THR A 895 -26.52 -36.32 -20.45
CA THR A 895 -27.39 -35.43 -21.24
C THR A 895 -27.26 -35.74 -22.74
N LEU A 896 -28.41 -35.77 -23.43
CA LEU A 896 -28.51 -35.96 -24.88
C LEU A 896 -28.28 -34.62 -25.59
N TYR A 897 -27.05 -34.39 -26.03
CA TYR A 897 -26.70 -33.18 -26.79
C TYR A 897 -27.14 -33.27 -28.25
N GLY A 898 -27.71 -32.19 -28.80
CA GLY A 898 -28.08 -32.10 -30.21
C GLY A 898 -29.40 -32.78 -30.60
N ILE A 899 -30.13 -33.36 -29.64
CA ILE A 899 -31.38 -34.09 -29.88
C ILE A 899 -32.53 -33.34 -29.19
N ASP A 900 -33.60 -33.06 -29.94
CA ASP A 900 -34.83 -32.54 -29.36
C ASP A 900 -35.62 -33.66 -28.68
N THR A 901 -35.45 -33.77 -27.37
CA THR A 901 -36.13 -34.81 -26.57
C THR A 901 -37.57 -34.47 -26.26
N ASP A 902 -37.97 -33.19 -26.36
CA ASP A 902 -39.32 -32.79 -25.98
C ASP A 902 -40.34 -33.15 -27.06
N SER A 903 -39.97 -33.02 -28.34
CA SER A 903 -40.82 -33.42 -29.47
C SER A 903 -40.80 -34.92 -29.76
N ARG A 904 -39.83 -35.68 -29.24
CA ARG A 904 -39.61 -37.11 -29.55
C ARG A 904 -39.81 -38.05 -28.35
N LYS A 905 -40.66 -37.67 -27.38
CA LYS A 905 -40.90 -38.44 -26.14
C LYS A 905 -41.42 -39.85 -26.39
N ASP A 906 -42.36 -40.01 -27.32
CA ASP A 906 -42.95 -41.31 -27.63
C ASP A 906 -41.92 -42.23 -28.30
N GLU A 907 -41.14 -41.69 -29.25
CA GLU A 907 -40.04 -42.40 -29.90
C GLU A 907 -38.96 -42.83 -28.89
N LEU A 908 -38.65 -41.98 -27.91
CA LEU A 908 -37.74 -42.32 -26.81
C LEU A 908 -38.25 -43.50 -25.97
N ALA A 909 -39.54 -43.51 -25.62
CA ALA A 909 -40.14 -44.59 -24.85
C ALA A 909 -40.14 -45.91 -25.64
N ASP A 910 -40.48 -45.85 -26.93
CA ASP A 910 -40.47 -47.00 -27.83
C ASP A 910 -39.05 -47.57 -28.03
N LEU A 911 -38.05 -46.71 -28.20
CA LEU A 911 -36.66 -47.12 -28.33
C LEU A 911 -36.12 -47.73 -27.03
N LEU A 912 -36.47 -47.19 -25.87
CA LEU A 912 -36.10 -47.78 -24.58
C LEU A 912 -36.68 -49.20 -24.44
N LYS A 913 -37.93 -49.40 -24.86
CA LYS A 913 -38.60 -50.70 -24.88
C LYS A 913 -37.97 -51.67 -25.89
N LEU A 914 -37.68 -51.20 -27.11
CA LEU A 914 -37.01 -52.00 -28.15
C LEU A 914 -35.64 -52.49 -27.69
N LEU A 915 -34.93 -51.66 -26.93
CA LEU A 915 -33.58 -51.93 -26.43
C LEU A 915 -33.56 -52.62 -25.05
N ARG A 916 -34.73 -52.90 -24.46
CA ARG A 916 -34.92 -53.52 -23.14
C ARG A 916 -34.24 -52.74 -22.01
N LEU A 917 -34.47 -51.43 -21.98
CA LEU A 917 -33.91 -50.47 -21.02
C LEU A 917 -34.96 -49.68 -20.23
N GLU A 918 -36.25 -49.82 -20.56
CA GLU A 918 -37.38 -49.06 -20.02
C GLU A 918 -37.55 -49.19 -18.49
N GLU A 919 -37.15 -50.33 -17.91
CA GLU A 919 -37.21 -50.54 -16.46
C GLU A 919 -36.04 -49.90 -15.70
N LYS A 920 -34.96 -49.53 -16.41
CA LYS A 920 -33.72 -49.02 -15.79
C LYS A 920 -33.41 -47.57 -16.11
N VAL A 921 -33.78 -47.10 -17.30
CA VAL A 921 -33.42 -45.78 -17.81
C VAL A 921 -34.69 -45.04 -18.20
N SER A 922 -34.82 -43.80 -17.73
CA SER A 922 -35.83 -42.85 -18.17
C SER A 922 -35.16 -41.55 -18.58
N VAL A 923 -35.77 -40.78 -19.47
CA VAL A 923 -35.24 -39.48 -19.93
C VAL A 923 -36.08 -38.35 -19.35
N VAL A 924 -35.45 -37.43 -18.60
CA VAL A 924 -36.09 -36.25 -18.01
C VAL A 924 -35.30 -35.02 -18.41
N ASN A 925 -35.94 -34.04 -19.04
CA ASN A 925 -35.31 -32.80 -19.52
C ASN A 925 -34.03 -33.06 -20.33
N GLY A 926 -34.10 -33.97 -21.29
CA GLY A 926 -32.96 -34.36 -22.14
C GLY A 926 -31.85 -35.12 -21.42
N THR A 927 -32.08 -35.60 -20.20
CA THR A 927 -31.05 -36.25 -19.37
C THR A 927 -31.50 -37.65 -18.94
N PHE A 928 -30.64 -38.65 -19.10
CA PHE A 928 -30.84 -40.00 -18.61
C PHE A 928 -30.88 -40.03 -17.08
N SER A 929 -31.79 -40.82 -16.50
CA SER A 929 -31.88 -41.04 -15.05
C SER A 929 -30.58 -41.63 -14.49
N THR A 930 -30.00 -42.61 -15.20
CA THR A 930 -28.73 -43.25 -14.87
C THR A 930 -27.96 -43.62 -16.15
N ILE A 931 -26.63 -43.66 -16.02
CA ILE A 931 -25.70 -44.25 -17.00
C ILE A 931 -24.87 -45.38 -16.37
N ASP A 932 -25.11 -45.68 -15.09
CA ASP A 932 -24.46 -46.77 -14.36
C ASP A 932 -25.14 -48.09 -14.74
N LEU A 933 -24.70 -48.65 -15.86
CA LEU A 933 -25.28 -49.79 -16.55
C LEU A 933 -24.20 -50.84 -16.84
N SER A 934 -24.62 -52.10 -17.03
CA SER A 934 -23.69 -53.13 -17.54
C SER A 934 -23.18 -52.75 -18.93
N ASN A 935 -22.01 -53.25 -19.35
CA ASN A 935 -21.42 -52.90 -20.65
C ASN A 935 -22.40 -53.12 -21.83
N GLY A 936 -23.09 -54.26 -21.86
CA GLY A 936 -24.09 -54.54 -22.89
C GLY A 936 -25.27 -53.56 -22.87
N GLN A 937 -25.77 -53.19 -21.68
CA GLN A 937 -26.84 -52.20 -21.52
C GLN A 937 -26.39 -50.78 -21.91
N ARG A 938 -25.15 -50.41 -21.56
CA ARG A 938 -24.53 -49.14 -21.97
C ARG A 938 -24.42 -49.07 -23.50
N LYS A 939 -23.84 -50.09 -24.15
CA LYS A 939 -23.77 -50.18 -25.62
C LYS A 939 -25.15 -50.10 -26.29
N ARG A 940 -26.21 -50.68 -25.70
CA ARG A 940 -27.59 -50.51 -26.19
C ARG A 940 -28.06 -49.06 -26.05
N LEU A 941 -27.77 -48.41 -24.93
CA LEU A 941 -28.10 -46.99 -24.75
C LEU A 941 -27.35 -46.09 -25.76
N SER A 942 -26.09 -46.42 -26.11
CA SER A 942 -25.37 -45.76 -27.21
C SER A 942 -26.04 -45.99 -28.56
N LEU A 943 -26.56 -47.20 -28.80
CA LEU A 943 -27.31 -47.51 -30.02
C LEU A 943 -28.62 -46.70 -30.10
N MET A 944 -29.31 -46.51 -28.97
CA MET A 944 -30.45 -45.61 -28.86
C MET A 944 -30.10 -44.20 -29.33
N LYS A 945 -28.98 -43.67 -28.85
CA LYS A 945 -28.48 -42.34 -29.23
C LYS A 945 -28.27 -42.24 -30.74
N CYS A 946 -27.66 -43.25 -31.36
CA CYS A 946 -27.47 -43.26 -32.82
C CYS A 946 -28.80 -43.24 -33.59
N PHE A 947 -29.81 -43.99 -33.13
CA PHE A 947 -31.15 -43.95 -33.76
C PHE A 947 -31.80 -42.57 -33.66
N LEU A 948 -31.65 -41.91 -32.51
CA LEU A 948 -32.17 -40.56 -32.29
C LEU A 948 -31.46 -39.50 -33.15
N GLU A 949 -30.15 -39.62 -33.32
CA GLU A 949 -29.37 -38.76 -34.24
C GLU A 949 -29.82 -38.93 -35.70
N ASN A 950 -30.24 -40.14 -36.10
CA ASN A 950 -30.75 -40.46 -37.43
C ASN A 950 -29.82 -40.04 -38.59
N SER A 951 -28.50 -40.18 -38.40
CA SER A 951 -27.50 -39.85 -39.41
C SER A 951 -27.64 -40.70 -40.68
N GLN A 952 -26.99 -40.29 -41.77
CA GLN A 952 -27.07 -40.97 -43.07
C GLN A 952 -26.11 -42.16 -43.18
N ILE A 953 -25.04 -42.14 -42.38
CA ILE A 953 -24.03 -43.19 -42.29
C ILE A 953 -23.95 -43.66 -40.84
N TYR A 954 -23.97 -44.96 -40.61
CA TYR A 954 -23.77 -45.56 -39.30
C TYR A 954 -22.43 -46.30 -39.28
N LEU A 955 -21.63 -46.09 -38.24
CA LEU A 955 -20.39 -46.84 -38.01
C LEU A 955 -20.43 -47.53 -36.64
N PHE A 956 -20.39 -48.86 -36.64
CA PHE A 956 -20.38 -49.67 -35.43
C PHE A 956 -19.05 -50.42 -35.31
N ASP A 957 -18.20 -50.02 -34.38
CA ASP A 957 -16.91 -50.65 -34.12
C ASP A 957 -17.05 -51.70 -33.00
N GLU A 958 -17.06 -52.98 -33.36
CA GLU A 958 -17.14 -54.12 -32.46
C GLU A 958 -18.33 -54.10 -31.48
N TRP A 959 -19.39 -53.36 -31.80
CA TRP A 959 -20.54 -53.16 -30.91
C TRP A 959 -21.18 -54.48 -30.44
N ALA A 960 -21.27 -55.47 -31.33
CA ALA A 960 -21.89 -56.76 -31.03
C ALA A 960 -21.11 -57.58 -30.00
N ALA A 961 -19.80 -57.35 -29.83
CA ALA A 961 -18.94 -58.16 -28.97
C ALA A 961 -19.40 -58.18 -27.49
N ASP A 962 -19.99 -57.09 -27.01
CA ASP A 962 -20.49 -56.94 -25.64
C ASP A 962 -21.96 -57.37 -25.45
N GLN A 963 -22.60 -57.94 -26.49
CA GLN A 963 -24.02 -58.30 -26.48
C GLN A 963 -24.24 -59.79 -26.29
N ASP A 964 -25.36 -60.13 -25.65
CA ASP A 964 -25.84 -61.51 -25.59
C ASP A 964 -26.29 -62.02 -26.97
N PRO A 965 -26.31 -63.35 -27.20
CA PRO A 965 -26.67 -63.93 -28.50
C PRO A 965 -28.05 -63.51 -29.02
N GLU A 966 -29.03 -63.30 -28.14
CA GLU A 966 -30.38 -62.88 -28.52
C GLU A 966 -30.35 -61.47 -29.08
N PHE A 967 -29.65 -60.56 -28.41
CA PHE A 967 -29.54 -59.17 -28.84
C PHE A 967 -28.59 -58.99 -30.04
N LYS A 968 -27.55 -59.82 -30.19
CA LYS A 968 -26.77 -59.92 -31.44
C LYS A 968 -27.67 -60.25 -32.62
N LYS A 969 -28.58 -61.22 -32.46
CA LYS A 969 -29.54 -61.57 -33.51
C LYS A 969 -30.47 -60.42 -33.84
N ILE A 970 -30.97 -59.69 -32.83
CA ILE A 970 -31.78 -58.47 -33.05
C ILE A 970 -30.98 -57.43 -33.84
N PHE A 971 -29.75 -57.15 -33.43
CA PHE A 971 -28.89 -56.18 -34.12
C PHE A 971 -28.65 -56.57 -35.58
N TYR A 972 -28.11 -57.77 -35.84
CA TYR A 972 -27.74 -58.20 -37.19
C TYR A 972 -28.93 -58.51 -38.09
N ARG A 973 -29.99 -59.16 -37.58
CA ARG A 973 -31.10 -59.64 -38.42
C ARG A 973 -32.29 -58.68 -38.48
N LYS A 974 -32.39 -57.72 -37.55
CA LYS A 974 -33.49 -56.74 -37.53
C LYS A 974 -32.98 -55.32 -37.75
N LEU A 975 -32.08 -54.84 -36.89
CA LEU A 975 -31.70 -53.42 -36.88
C LEU A 975 -30.84 -53.01 -38.09
N LEU A 976 -29.79 -53.77 -38.44
CA LEU A 976 -28.98 -53.44 -39.62
C LEU A 976 -29.80 -53.48 -40.93
N PRO A 977 -30.64 -54.52 -41.17
CA PRO A 977 -31.52 -54.52 -42.34
C PRO A 977 -32.56 -53.39 -42.35
N GLU A 978 -33.06 -52.94 -41.18
CA GLU A 978 -33.94 -51.78 -41.10
C GLU A 978 -33.22 -50.49 -41.52
N MET A 979 -32.01 -50.24 -41.02
CA MET A 979 -31.18 -49.10 -41.44
C MET A 979 -30.91 -49.13 -42.96
N ARG A 980 -30.58 -50.31 -43.47
CA ARG A 980 -30.37 -50.55 -44.90
C ARG A 980 -31.62 -50.24 -45.73
N LYS A 981 -32.80 -50.72 -45.31
CA LYS A 981 -34.09 -50.45 -45.97
C LYS A 981 -34.44 -48.96 -45.98
N SER A 982 -34.02 -48.22 -44.96
CA SER A 982 -34.14 -46.76 -44.91
C SER A 982 -33.12 -46.02 -45.78
N GLY A 983 -32.36 -46.72 -46.63
CA GLY A 983 -31.40 -46.14 -47.57
C GLY A 983 -30.09 -45.66 -46.95
N LYS A 984 -29.84 -46.00 -45.67
CA LYS A 984 -28.66 -45.57 -44.92
C LYS A 984 -27.43 -46.41 -45.29
N ILE A 985 -26.24 -45.84 -45.20
CA ILE A 985 -24.99 -46.60 -45.28
C ILE A 985 -24.68 -47.17 -43.90
N VAL A 986 -24.38 -48.46 -43.81
CA VAL A 986 -24.02 -49.11 -42.55
C VAL A 986 -22.63 -49.72 -42.67
N ILE A 987 -21.70 -49.28 -41.82
CA ILE A 987 -20.34 -49.81 -41.72
C ILE A 987 -20.22 -50.50 -40.37
N ALA A 988 -20.01 -51.82 -40.34
CA ALA A 988 -19.83 -52.56 -39.10
C ALA A 988 -18.45 -53.23 -39.08
N ILE A 989 -17.63 -52.90 -38.10
CA ILE A 989 -16.40 -53.64 -37.80
C ILE A 989 -16.79 -54.80 -36.90
N THR A 990 -16.62 -56.03 -37.38
CA THR A 990 -17.05 -57.22 -36.65
C THR A 990 -16.16 -58.43 -36.93
N HIS A 991 -16.21 -59.37 -35.99
CA HIS A 991 -15.59 -60.69 -36.07
C HIS A 991 -16.61 -61.83 -36.04
N ASP A 992 -17.92 -61.53 -36.00
CA ASP A 992 -19.00 -62.51 -35.95
C ASP A 992 -19.28 -63.10 -37.35
N ASP A 993 -18.52 -64.12 -37.73
CA ASP A 993 -18.62 -64.87 -39.00
C ASP A 993 -20.03 -65.43 -39.29
N ASN A 994 -20.75 -65.86 -38.25
CA ASN A 994 -22.14 -66.35 -38.32
C ASN A 994 -23.15 -65.36 -38.94
N TYR A 995 -22.77 -64.10 -39.11
CA TYR A 995 -23.63 -63.04 -39.66
C TYR A 995 -23.04 -62.36 -40.90
N PHE A 996 -21.94 -62.88 -41.46
CA PHE A 996 -21.31 -62.33 -42.67
C PHE A 996 -22.27 -62.29 -43.87
N ASP A 997 -23.24 -63.20 -43.91
CA ASP A 997 -24.31 -63.25 -44.92
C ASP A 997 -25.26 -62.05 -44.87
N VAL A 998 -25.26 -61.26 -43.77
CA VAL A 998 -26.05 -60.02 -43.66
C VAL A 998 -25.40 -58.86 -44.43
N ALA A 999 -24.09 -58.89 -44.61
CA ALA A 999 -23.36 -57.83 -45.29
C ALA A 999 -23.53 -57.94 -46.81
N ASP A 1000 -23.68 -56.79 -47.47
CA ASP A 1000 -23.63 -56.71 -48.93
C ASP A 1000 -22.20 -56.84 -49.44
N ARG A 1001 -21.24 -56.38 -48.64
CA ARG A 1001 -19.82 -56.49 -48.93
C ARG A 1001 -19.00 -56.67 -47.67
N ILE A 1002 -17.93 -57.44 -47.78
CA ILE A 1002 -16.99 -57.70 -46.68
C ILE A 1002 -15.59 -57.31 -47.16
N ILE A 1003 -14.91 -56.48 -46.38
CA ILE A 1003 -13.51 -56.12 -46.62
C ILE A 1003 -12.64 -56.61 -45.46
N LYS A 1004 -11.48 -57.15 -45.78
CA LYS A 1004 -10.50 -57.59 -44.78
C LYS A 1004 -9.36 -56.59 -44.70
N MET A 1005 -9.13 -56.04 -43.52
CA MET A 1005 -7.93 -55.27 -43.19
C MET A 1005 -6.82 -56.22 -42.75
N ASP A 1006 -5.66 -56.11 -43.37
CA ASP A 1006 -4.45 -56.89 -43.05
C ASP A 1006 -3.22 -55.99 -43.06
N MET A 1007 -2.55 -55.84 -41.90
CA MET A 1007 -1.39 -54.96 -41.72
C MET A 1007 -1.52 -53.57 -42.38
N GLY A 1008 -2.65 -52.90 -42.17
CA GLY A 1008 -2.91 -51.56 -42.70
C GLY A 1008 -3.35 -51.50 -44.17
N LYS A 1009 -3.41 -52.63 -44.87
CA LYS A 1009 -3.89 -52.71 -46.26
C LYS A 1009 -5.29 -53.32 -46.33
N MET A 1010 -6.10 -52.82 -47.27
CA MET A 1010 -7.39 -53.39 -47.59
C MET A 1010 -7.25 -54.53 -48.60
N VAL A 1011 -7.81 -55.69 -48.28
CA VAL A 1011 -7.86 -56.87 -49.13
C VAL A 1011 -9.30 -57.31 -49.27
N GLU A 1012 -9.71 -57.72 -50.46
CA GLU A 1012 -11.06 -58.25 -50.71
C GLU A 1012 -11.23 -59.61 -50.03
N TYR A 1013 -12.32 -59.79 -49.29
CA TYR A 1013 -12.59 -61.06 -48.61
C TYR A 1013 -13.13 -62.07 -49.62
N LYS A 1014 -12.37 -63.14 -49.88
CA LYS A 1014 -12.87 -64.33 -50.57
C LYS A 1014 -13.23 -65.36 -49.52
N GLU A 1015 -14.49 -65.75 -49.49
CA GLU A 1015 -14.98 -66.84 -48.64
C GLU A 1015 -14.17 -68.10 -48.99
N LYS A 1016 -13.52 -68.72 -48.00
CA LYS A 1016 -12.88 -70.02 -48.21
C LYS A 1016 -14.01 -71.03 -48.42
N GLU A 1017 -14.10 -71.62 -49.61
CA GLU A 1017 -14.92 -72.80 -49.85
C GLU A 1017 -14.66 -73.81 -48.72
N SER A 1018 -15.71 -74.13 -47.97
CA SER A 1018 -15.69 -75.15 -46.93
C SER A 1018 -15.31 -76.49 -47.56
N ILE A 1019 -14.12 -76.99 -47.25
CA ILE A 1019 -13.73 -78.37 -47.55
C ILE A 1019 -14.58 -79.28 -46.65
N SER A 1020 -15.71 -79.75 -47.17
CA SER A 1020 -16.36 -80.97 -46.70
C SER A 1020 -15.62 -82.16 -47.32
N GLY A 1021 -14.61 -82.67 -46.61
CA GLY A 1021 -13.88 -83.88 -46.98
C GLY A 1021 -13.41 -84.58 -45.71
N ALA A 1022 -14.23 -85.50 -45.21
CA ALA A 1022 -13.88 -86.44 -44.16
C ALA A 1022 -12.91 -87.53 -44.66
N ILE A 1023 -12.39 -88.31 -43.70
CA ILE A 1023 -11.53 -89.53 -43.76
C ILE A 1023 -10.05 -89.19 -43.42
N VAL A 1024 -9.43 -89.58 -42.29
CA VAL A 1024 -9.67 -90.55 -41.19
C VAL A 1024 -9.46 -89.86 -39.84
#